data_AF-A0AA37SLZ3-F1
#
_entry.id   AF-A0AA37SLZ3-F1
#
_cell.length_a   1.000
_cell.length_b   1.000
_cell.length_c   1.000
_cell.angle_alpha   90.00
_cell.angle_beta   90.00
_cell.angle_gamma   90.00
#
_symmetry.space_group_name_H-M   'P 1'
#
loop_
_entity.id
_entity.type
_entity.pdbx_description
1 polymer ?
#
loop_
_entity_poly.entity_id
_entity_poly.type
_entity_poly.pdbx_seq_one_letter_code
_entity_poly.pdbx_strand_id
1 'polypeptide(L)'
;MHSLLRFAFLLTFIFCVNITTTNAQDKLSPLTEITLRNDSKAKTFAKRVMHYILDIDQLSQSSRNNSNKLTLNLPTLSGDKVLELDQVQLLANSYTLLTQDGEIKSEARNQEFYRGKVKGDENSMVGMSVFNNEIHLIVYDQDGTYEVKKVNELKDTYSGIYSSEINNPTFIACQTDTEIDLGVKGIQEEVSRSGALGCVEIYLEIDYKSYTENSSDVTATENWALAIMAQVALFYEDSGIPIKVSGIKIYTTSGSDPYRIHGSTSPMLTAFRDSMNNQGFNGNLAHLLSGRGVGGGIAYLNVLCSPSYNMGVSGNLTSGGTSYGTYTWNINVIAHEIGHNFGSQHTHDCAWNGNNTQIDDCGNKYYDNQNKPELIGSCYDKDNVILPGSSATIMSYCHVVGGASINLNLGFHPLVRERIYTNYASSTCGGDEDCSGLSPGNNRCVNASELIPVRSCTILEFNNLNATNSGLSQGNSCSSNFPVKDVWFSVLIPENGKLDIETKSISGGLSDMVMQIYSGSCGSLSQVWCDDNSGDGNHAKITIDDLALANQELLIRVVEANDNEGTFGICVYSDELPCDDIVEDLLDLYASTDGENWTNNTGWQDGFAGNNCNYCGWYGIECNLNEEIISIDLSDNNLIGGLGNNFTNLNELTSLDLSINLISGEISEAAINTANLSFLDLSNNNFSGVFPTSIITGAKLINISAGNNAFSGNLPEFTYSTKLQVLDLSNNEIIGCFPGVYTRFLYNGELIVEGNDDLAFGGDFYGKPSSYSGFDFDKDGFCFEIDDCEDYDNTIYNGAPELCDGLDNDCDGDVDEGLDSGPNKWIGPTSDGNWDDHTNWSLGHVPQACEDTEIGMEGPAVTIRDMATEAYTDQYFKSICIGPESELNLSSKFSMYVKNGFVLNHGTLNINGYSNFANLDSTKNGIENVGVININSGTSLTIYKSGINGIYNKAGGIINNNGYLTIDTNNPVNGNVGLKNENIINNTGTLNVIGIFKNKEVHLLEGSQLNNTGNIKIGGRSWNEGGN
;
A
#
# COMPACT_ATOMS: atom_id res chain seq x y z
N MET A 1 48.00 -62.29 13.50
CA MET A 1 48.20 -60.96 12.86
C MET A 1 48.15 -61.19 11.37
N HIS A 2 46.93 -61.33 10.86
CA HIS A 2 46.68 -62.32 9.82
C HIS A 2 45.63 -61.82 8.85
N SER A 3 45.97 -62.05 7.58
CA SER A 3 45.09 -62.68 6.61
C SER A 3 44.05 -61.78 5.94
N LEU A 4 44.24 -61.67 4.62
CA LEU A 4 43.24 -61.94 3.59
C LEU A 4 41.79 -61.59 3.97
N LEU A 5 41.22 -60.61 3.27
CA LEU A 5 40.05 -60.88 2.44
C LEU A 5 39.80 -59.73 1.44
N ARG A 6 39.68 -60.13 0.16
CA ARG A 6 38.91 -59.50 -0.93
C ARG A 6 39.61 -58.53 -1.89
N PHE A 7 40.54 -59.12 -2.63
CA PHE A 7 40.44 -59.18 -4.10
C PHE A 7 39.07 -59.79 -4.50
N ALA A 8 38.24 -59.06 -5.25
CA ALA A 8 37.31 -59.60 -6.27
C ALA A 8 36.60 -58.43 -6.97
N PHE A 9 36.56 -58.49 -8.30
CA PHE A 9 35.85 -57.62 -9.25
C PHE A 9 36.61 -56.42 -9.82
N LEU A 10 37.81 -56.70 -10.34
CA LEU A 10 38.27 -56.13 -11.62
C LEU A 10 38.11 -57.23 -12.69
N LEU A 11 37.66 -56.84 -13.90
CA LEU A 11 37.43 -57.63 -15.13
C LEU A 11 36.09 -58.38 -15.24
N THR A 12 35.14 -57.77 -15.97
CA THR A 12 34.65 -58.26 -17.29
C THR A 12 33.54 -57.36 -17.82
N PHE A 13 33.80 -56.53 -18.84
CA PHE A 13 33.23 -56.68 -20.19
C PHE A 13 33.62 -55.47 -21.06
N ILE A 14 34.50 -55.77 -22.02
CA ILE A 14 34.68 -55.02 -23.25
C ILE A 14 33.47 -55.33 -24.14
N PHE A 15 32.76 -54.31 -24.62
CA PHE A 15 32.07 -54.38 -25.90
C PHE A 15 32.31 -53.07 -26.66
N CYS A 16 33.09 -53.17 -27.74
CA CYS A 16 33.07 -52.20 -28.82
C CYS A 16 31.68 -52.21 -29.47
N VAL A 17 31.13 -51.03 -29.75
CA VAL A 17 30.31 -50.82 -30.94
C VAL A 17 31.05 -49.82 -31.81
N ASN A 18 31.43 -50.29 -33.00
CA ASN A 18 32.03 -49.52 -34.08
C ASN A 18 30.97 -48.65 -34.79
N ILE A 19 31.39 -47.43 -35.13
CA ILE A 19 31.15 -46.67 -36.39
C ILE A 19 29.70 -46.57 -36.89
N THR A 20 29.18 -45.33 -36.95
CA THR A 20 28.69 -44.76 -38.21
C THR A 20 28.85 -43.23 -38.20
N THR A 21 29.57 -42.72 -39.20
CA THR A 21 29.63 -41.30 -39.56
C THR A 21 28.28 -40.84 -40.10
N THR A 22 27.60 -39.92 -39.41
CA THR A 22 26.64 -38.97 -40.01
C THR A 22 26.38 -37.82 -39.02
N ASN A 23 26.82 -36.63 -39.43
CA ASN A 23 26.58 -35.29 -38.87
C ASN A 23 27.04 -35.04 -37.42
N ALA A 24 28.05 -34.17 -37.30
CA ALA A 24 28.48 -33.59 -36.03
C ALA A 24 27.30 -32.85 -35.38
N GLN A 25 26.70 -33.46 -34.35
CA GLN A 25 25.98 -32.74 -33.31
C GLN A 25 26.94 -32.61 -32.13
N ASP A 26 27.29 -31.38 -31.77
CA ASP A 26 28.13 -31.08 -30.61
C ASP A 26 27.45 -31.61 -29.33
N LYS A 27 27.94 -32.76 -28.84
CA LYS A 27 27.43 -33.37 -27.60
C LYS A 27 28.13 -32.75 -26.40
N LEU A 28 27.38 -32.06 -25.54
CA LEU A 28 27.72 -32.06 -24.11
C LEU A 28 27.71 -33.51 -23.63
N SER A 29 28.85 -33.97 -23.12
CA SER A 29 29.00 -35.35 -22.64
C SER A 29 28.66 -35.39 -21.15
N PRO A 30 27.54 -36.01 -20.71
CA PRO A 30 27.21 -36.11 -19.29
C PRO A 30 28.25 -36.92 -18.54
N LEU A 31 28.79 -36.35 -17.46
CA LEU A 31 29.43 -37.14 -16.41
C LEU A 31 28.33 -37.66 -15.50
N THR A 32 28.11 -38.98 -15.58
CA THR A 32 27.53 -39.86 -14.55
C THR A 32 26.92 -39.15 -13.33
N GLU A 33 25.62 -39.34 -13.13
CA GLU A 33 24.84 -39.07 -11.93
C GLU A 33 25.67 -39.19 -10.62
N ILE A 34 26.21 -38.07 -10.13
CA ILE A 34 26.75 -38.01 -8.77
C ILE A 34 25.62 -37.58 -7.86
N THR A 35 24.97 -38.56 -7.25
CA THR A 35 24.13 -38.31 -6.07
C THR A 35 24.95 -37.53 -5.04
N LEU A 36 24.45 -36.37 -4.60
CA LEU A 36 25.01 -35.49 -3.57
C LEU A 36 25.34 -36.26 -2.29
N ARG A 37 26.50 -36.93 -2.22
CA ARG A 37 26.93 -37.61 -0.99
C ARG A 37 27.90 -36.79 -0.15
N ASN A 38 28.64 -35.82 -0.70
CA ASN A 38 29.72 -35.16 0.05
C ASN A 38 29.81 -33.62 -0.02
N ASP A 39 28.96 -32.90 -0.77
CA ASP A 39 28.98 -31.42 -0.72
C ASP A 39 28.03 -30.89 0.37
N SER A 40 28.62 -30.39 1.44
CA SER A 40 27.90 -29.85 2.60
C SER A 40 27.35 -28.42 2.36
N LYS A 41 27.93 -27.67 1.41
CA LYS A 41 27.49 -26.30 1.06
C LYS A 41 26.30 -26.33 0.10
N ALA A 42 26.31 -27.22 -0.89
CA ALA A 42 25.18 -27.38 -1.82
C ALA A 42 23.86 -27.75 -1.12
N LYS A 43 23.92 -28.58 -0.06
CA LYS A 43 22.74 -28.98 0.74
C LYS A 43 22.08 -27.82 1.49
N THR A 44 22.84 -26.79 1.85
CA THR A 44 22.29 -25.63 2.55
C THR A 44 21.49 -24.76 1.56
N PHE A 45 21.87 -24.75 0.30
CA PHE A 45 21.31 -23.87 -0.73
C PHE A 45 20.18 -24.51 -1.54
N ALA A 46 20.26 -25.78 -1.92
CA ALA A 46 19.26 -26.42 -2.77
C ALA A 46 18.98 -27.88 -2.39
N LYS A 47 17.77 -28.32 -2.68
CA LYS A 47 17.28 -29.70 -2.50
C LYS A 47 17.98 -30.64 -3.48
N ARG A 48 18.09 -30.25 -4.76
CA ARG A 48 18.73 -31.03 -5.84
C ARG A 48 19.48 -30.12 -6.82
N VAL A 49 20.65 -30.55 -7.28
CA VAL A 49 21.50 -29.86 -8.27
C VAL A 49 22.14 -30.92 -9.17
N MET A 50 22.36 -30.61 -10.44
CA MET A 50 23.18 -31.41 -11.35
C MET A 50 24.51 -30.72 -11.63
N HIS A 51 25.59 -31.47 -11.76
CA HIS A 51 26.90 -30.92 -12.13
C HIS A 51 27.31 -31.34 -13.54
N TYR A 52 27.95 -30.44 -14.27
CA TYR A 52 28.48 -30.65 -15.62
C TYR A 52 29.97 -30.33 -15.65
N ILE A 53 30.70 -30.95 -16.57
CA ILE A 53 32.02 -30.48 -16.99
C ILE A 53 31.91 -29.99 -18.43
N LEU A 54 32.35 -28.76 -18.66
CA LEU A 54 32.21 -28.09 -19.94
C LEU A 54 33.58 -27.68 -20.47
N ASP A 55 33.89 -28.06 -21.70
CA ASP A 55 35.03 -27.53 -22.44
C ASP A 55 34.58 -26.32 -23.28
N ILE A 56 34.77 -25.11 -22.75
CA ILE A 56 34.36 -23.85 -23.38
C ILE A 56 35.11 -23.63 -24.70
N ASP A 57 36.36 -24.10 -24.81
CA ASP A 57 37.16 -23.95 -26.01
C ASP A 57 36.57 -24.77 -27.17
N GLN A 58 35.94 -25.92 -26.89
CA GLN A 58 35.23 -26.69 -27.91
C GLN A 58 33.93 -26.03 -28.35
N LEU A 59 33.11 -25.52 -27.42
CA LEU A 59 31.88 -24.78 -27.77
C LEU A 59 32.17 -23.55 -28.63
N SER A 60 33.20 -22.80 -28.27
CA SER A 60 33.63 -21.60 -29.00
C SER A 60 34.19 -21.94 -30.40
N GLN A 61 34.79 -23.13 -30.58
CA GLN A 61 35.28 -23.60 -31.88
C GLN A 61 34.16 -24.12 -32.79
N SER A 62 33.14 -24.77 -32.23
CA SER A 62 31.97 -25.25 -32.98
C SER A 62 31.12 -24.10 -33.53
N SER A 63 30.95 -23.02 -32.76
CA SER A 63 30.31 -21.76 -33.18
C SER A 63 30.98 -21.12 -34.40
N ARG A 64 32.33 -21.13 -34.45
CA ARG A 64 33.13 -20.51 -35.52
C ARG A 64 33.11 -21.26 -36.86
N ASN A 65 32.48 -22.44 -36.95
CA ASN A 65 32.43 -23.27 -38.16
C ASN A 65 31.25 -22.93 -39.11
N ASN A 66 30.83 -21.66 -39.17
CA ASN A 66 29.93 -21.10 -40.20
C ASN A 66 28.43 -21.45 -40.06
N SER A 67 27.97 -21.70 -38.84
CA SER A 67 26.56 -21.89 -38.51
C SER A 67 26.17 -20.87 -37.46
N ASN A 68 25.32 -19.88 -37.79
CA ASN A 68 24.65 -19.01 -36.79
C ASN A 68 23.69 -19.80 -35.89
N LYS A 69 23.71 -21.13 -35.95
CA LYS A 69 22.87 -22.05 -35.19
C LYS A 69 23.73 -23.00 -34.36
N LEU A 70 23.29 -23.27 -33.14
CA LEU A 70 23.90 -24.23 -32.22
C LEU A 70 22.81 -25.21 -31.74
N THR A 71 23.13 -26.50 -31.70
CA THR A 71 22.25 -27.50 -31.06
C THR A 71 22.97 -28.07 -29.86
N LEU A 72 22.35 -27.98 -28.69
CA LEU A 72 22.95 -28.36 -27.42
C LEU A 72 22.08 -29.40 -26.70
N ASN A 73 22.64 -30.57 -26.35
CA ASN A 73 21.90 -31.53 -25.51
C ASN A 73 22.19 -31.25 -24.03
N LEU A 74 21.20 -30.80 -23.28
CA LEU A 74 21.28 -30.47 -21.87
C LEU A 74 20.53 -31.50 -21.01
N PRO A 75 21.24 -32.41 -20.33
CA PRO A 75 20.64 -33.22 -19.29
C PRO A 75 20.12 -32.32 -18.16
N THR A 76 18.86 -32.46 -17.75
CA THR A 76 18.26 -31.73 -16.60
C THR A 76 17.74 -32.70 -15.54
N LEU A 77 17.30 -32.19 -14.38
CA LEU A 77 16.68 -33.02 -13.33
C LEU A 77 15.33 -33.63 -13.73
N SER A 78 14.68 -33.12 -14.79
CA SER A 78 13.40 -33.60 -15.33
C SER A 78 13.56 -34.45 -16.60
N GLY A 79 14.78 -34.53 -17.16
CA GLY A 79 15.07 -35.27 -18.39
C GLY A 79 16.05 -34.54 -19.30
N ASP A 80 16.49 -35.20 -20.37
CA ASP A 80 17.36 -34.59 -21.39
C ASP A 80 16.56 -33.61 -22.26
N LYS A 81 17.07 -32.38 -22.42
CA LYS A 81 16.50 -31.33 -23.27
C LYS A 81 17.44 -31.04 -24.44
N VAL A 82 16.93 -31.06 -25.67
CA VAL A 82 17.71 -30.65 -26.84
C VAL A 82 17.39 -29.19 -27.15
N LEU A 83 18.36 -28.30 -27.02
CA LEU A 83 18.21 -26.87 -27.25
C LEU A 83 18.58 -26.56 -28.71
N GLU A 84 17.73 -25.81 -29.40
CA GLU A 84 17.96 -25.28 -30.74
C GLU A 84 18.15 -23.76 -30.60
N LEU A 85 19.37 -23.29 -30.83
CA LEU A 85 19.82 -21.93 -30.53
C LEU A 85 20.28 -21.20 -31.79
N ASP A 86 19.92 -19.94 -31.92
CA ASP A 86 20.38 -19.00 -32.94
C ASP A 86 21.23 -17.89 -32.29
N GLN A 87 22.35 -17.55 -32.91
CA GLN A 87 23.23 -16.48 -32.45
C GLN A 87 22.57 -15.11 -32.66
N VAL A 88 22.70 -14.23 -31.67
CA VAL A 88 22.14 -12.87 -31.70
C VAL A 88 23.19 -11.81 -31.35
N GLN A 89 22.94 -10.58 -31.78
CA GLN A 89 23.76 -9.42 -31.48
C GLN A 89 23.11 -8.57 -30.39
N LEU A 90 23.55 -8.74 -29.14
CA LEU A 90 23.09 -7.94 -28.00
C LEU A 90 23.75 -6.56 -27.93
N LEU A 91 25.01 -6.45 -28.35
CA LEU A 91 25.79 -5.21 -28.24
C LEU A 91 25.56 -4.32 -29.46
N ALA A 92 25.30 -3.04 -29.22
CA ALA A 92 25.31 -2.02 -30.28
C ALA A 92 26.72 -1.91 -30.88
N ASN A 93 26.83 -1.50 -32.14
CA ASN A 93 28.10 -1.22 -32.80
C ASN A 93 28.85 -0.07 -32.11
N SER A 94 28.11 0.82 -31.44
CA SER A 94 28.59 1.93 -30.60
C SER A 94 29.06 1.49 -29.21
N TYR A 95 28.97 0.20 -28.86
CA TYR A 95 29.23 -0.29 -27.51
C TYR A 95 30.57 0.19 -26.93
N THR A 96 30.51 0.75 -25.72
CA THR A 96 31.69 1.17 -24.94
C THR A 96 31.66 0.62 -23.51
N LEU A 97 32.84 0.28 -23.00
CA LEU A 97 33.05 -0.07 -21.60
C LEU A 97 33.89 1.01 -20.91
N LEU A 98 33.34 1.65 -19.89
CA LEU A 98 33.96 2.75 -19.17
C LEU A 98 34.17 2.39 -17.69
N THR A 99 35.22 2.92 -17.10
CA THR A 99 35.31 3.09 -15.64
C THR A 99 35.29 4.57 -15.31
N GLN A 100 35.20 4.93 -14.03
CA GLN A 100 35.25 6.35 -13.63
C GLN A 100 36.52 7.07 -14.14
N ASP A 101 37.61 6.33 -14.38
CA ASP A 101 38.92 6.86 -14.79
C ASP A 101 39.08 6.95 -16.32
N GLY A 102 38.08 6.50 -17.09
CA GLY A 102 38.04 6.62 -18.55
C GLY A 102 37.67 5.32 -19.27
N GLU A 103 37.75 5.39 -20.61
CA GLU A 103 37.39 4.30 -21.51
C GLU A 103 38.37 3.13 -21.44
N ILE A 104 37.82 1.93 -21.30
CA ILE A 104 38.56 0.67 -21.40
C ILE A 104 38.27 0.09 -22.78
N LYS A 105 39.33 -0.11 -23.57
CA LYS A 105 39.22 -0.92 -24.79
C LYS A 105 38.99 -2.37 -24.36
N SER A 106 37.78 -2.88 -24.54
CA SER A 106 37.43 -4.27 -24.21
C SER A 106 38.49 -5.21 -24.79
N GLU A 107 39.19 -5.97 -23.95
CA GLU A 107 40.14 -6.96 -24.43
C GLU A 107 39.38 -8.06 -25.18
N ALA A 108 39.47 -8.05 -26.52
CA ALA A 108 39.02 -9.09 -27.46
C ALA A 108 37.54 -9.58 -27.32
N ARG A 109 36.71 -9.09 -28.25
CA ARG A 109 35.31 -9.48 -28.54
C ARG A 109 35.09 -10.99 -28.74
N ASN A 110 35.15 -11.78 -27.68
CA ASN A 110 34.79 -13.20 -27.67
C ASN A 110 33.55 -13.44 -26.78
N GLN A 111 32.61 -12.49 -26.80
CA GLN A 111 31.30 -12.63 -26.14
C GLN A 111 30.30 -13.04 -27.22
N GLU A 112 29.65 -14.18 -27.04
CA GLU A 112 28.67 -14.72 -27.99
C GLU A 112 27.34 -14.93 -27.26
N PHE A 113 26.27 -14.36 -27.82
CA PHE A 113 24.92 -14.45 -27.27
C PHE A 113 24.05 -15.30 -28.18
N TYR A 114 23.20 -16.12 -27.58
CA TYR A 114 22.29 -16.99 -28.29
C TYR A 114 20.92 -16.95 -27.64
N ARG A 115 19.90 -17.08 -28.48
CA ARG A 115 18.53 -17.33 -28.06
C ARG A 115 17.99 -18.59 -28.73
N GLY A 116 16.96 -19.20 -28.19
CA GLY A 116 16.32 -20.32 -28.87
C GLY A 116 15.27 -21.00 -28.03
N LYS A 117 15.05 -22.29 -28.31
CA LYS A 117 13.99 -23.09 -27.69
C LYS A 117 14.45 -24.51 -27.41
N VAL A 118 13.73 -25.20 -26.52
CA VAL A 118 13.77 -26.65 -26.38
C VAL A 118 13.03 -27.27 -27.57
N LYS A 119 13.71 -28.19 -28.26
CA LYS A 119 13.18 -28.89 -29.42
C LYS A 119 11.88 -29.62 -29.09
N GLY A 120 10.81 -29.28 -29.83
CA GLY A 120 9.49 -29.85 -29.64
C GLY A 120 8.65 -29.17 -28.56
N ASP A 121 9.17 -28.12 -27.92
CA ASP A 121 8.44 -27.24 -27.02
C ASP A 121 8.49 -25.80 -27.54
N GLU A 122 7.51 -25.44 -28.36
CA GLU A 122 7.40 -24.11 -28.97
C GLU A 122 7.11 -23.00 -27.95
N ASN A 123 6.82 -23.34 -26.69
CA ASN A 123 6.58 -22.39 -25.61
C ASN A 123 7.78 -22.16 -24.71
N SER A 124 8.90 -22.81 -25.00
CA SER A 124 10.13 -22.64 -24.25
C SER A 124 10.98 -21.51 -24.82
N MET A 125 11.66 -20.80 -23.92
CA MET A 125 12.68 -19.81 -24.27
C MET A 125 14.02 -20.25 -23.68
N VAL A 126 15.09 -20.06 -24.44
CA VAL A 126 16.45 -20.38 -24.00
C VAL A 126 17.33 -19.19 -24.28
N GLY A 127 18.02 -18.69 -23.27
CA GLY A 127 19.06 -17.68 -23.43
C GLY A 127 20.41 -18.23 -23.02
N MET A 128 21.43 -18.08 -23.86
CA MET A 128 22.79 -18.49 -23.57
C MET A 128 23.79 -17.37 -23.87
N SER A 129 24.66 -17.08 -22.92
CA SER A 129 25.81 -16.18 -23.07
C SER A 129 27.10 -16.97 -22.90
N VAL A 130 28.02 -16.82 -23.84
CA VAL A 130 29.34 -17.48 -23.83
C VAL A 130 30.40 -16.40 -23.71
N PHE A 131 31.22 -16.50 -22.67
CA PHE A 131 32.35 -15.63 -22.40
C PHE A 131 33.64 -16.47 -22.38
N ASN A 132 34.81 -15.82 -22.46
CA ASN A 132 36.12 -16.51 -22.54
C ASN A 132 36.33 -17.62 -21.50
N ASN A 133 35.81 -17.45 -20.27
CA ASN A 133 36.06 -18.35 -19.15
C ASN A 133 34.78 -18.88 -18.49
N GLU A 134 33.59 -18.54 -18.99
CA GLU A 134 32.32 -18.94 -18.38
C GLU A 134 31.17 -18.97 -19.39
N ILE A 135 30.16 -19.78 -19.13
CA ILE A 135 28.86 -19.69 -19.80
C ILE A 135 27.76 -19.37 -18.79
N HIS A 136 26.73 -18.70 -19.27
CA HIS A 136 25.46 -18.51 -18.57
C HIS A 136 24.35 -19.03 -19.47
N LEU A 137 23.62 -20.05 -19.04
CA LEU A 137 22.55 -20.67 -19.81
C LEU A 137 21.30 -20.77 -18.93
N ILE A 138 20.18 -20.24 -19.42
CA ILE A 138 18.88 -20.34 -18.76
C ILE A 138 17.86 -20.87 -19.75
N VAL A 139 17.05 -21.83 -19.28
CA VAL A 139 15.92 -22.42 -20.01
C VAL A 139 14.65 -22.09 -19.24
N TYR A 140 13.68 -21.54 -19.93
CA TYR A 140 12.30 -21.34 -19.48
C TYR A 140 11.43 -22.33 -20.25
N ASP A 141 10.79 -23.25 -19.55
CA ASP A 141 9.85 -24.18 -20.18
C ASP A 141 8.78 -24.67 -19.18
N GLN A 142 7.98 -25.65 -19.59
CA GLN A 142 6.92 -26.24 -18.77
C GLN A 142 7.41 -26.90 -17.46
N ASP A 143 8.67 -27.31 -17.36
CA ASP A 143 9.25 -27.86 -16.12
C ASP A 143 9.74 -26.74 -15.18
N GLY A 144 9.74 -25.48 -15.64
CA GLY A 144 10.12 -24.28 -14.91
C GLY A 144 11.43 -23.65 -15.41
N THR A 145 11.98 -22.74 -14.61
CA THR A 145 13.25 -22.06 -14.94
C THR A 145 14.45 -22.91 -14.51
N TYR A 146 15.22 -23.40 -15.49
CA TYR A 146 16.45 -24.15 -15.29
C TYR A 146 17.67 -23.28 -15.62
N GLU A 147 18.58 -23.14 -14.65
CA GLU A 147 19.73 -22.25 -14.76
C GLU A 147 21.03 -23.04 -14.61
N VAL A 148 21.98 -22.81 -15.53
CA VAL A 148 23.31 -23.44 -15.54
C VAL A 148 24.38 -22.38 -15.28
N LYS A 149 25.15 -22.56 -14.20
CA LYS A 149 26.20 -21.62 -13.76
C LYS A 149 27.53 -22.30 -13.48
N LYS A 150 28.61 -21.53 -13.57
CA LYS A 150 29.95 -21.98 -13.18
C LYS A 150 30.05 -22.13 -11.65
N VAL A 151 30.74 -23.17 -11.21
CA VAL A 151 31.09 -23.40 -9.79
C VAL A 151 32.49 -22.87 -9.55
N ASN A 152 32.61 -21.80 -8.77
CA ASN A 152 33.90 -21.10 -8.60
C ASN A 152 34.96 -21.94 -7.87
N GLU A 153 34.56 -22.88 -7.00
CA GLU A 153 35.48 -23.74 -6.25
C GLU A 153 36.03 -24.94 -7.03
N LEU A 154 35.45 -25.27 -8.20
CA LEU A 154 35.79 -26.47 -8.97
C LEU A 154 36.15 -26.11 -10.41
N LYS A 155 37.30 -26.62 -10.87
CA LYS A 155 37.79 -26.32 -12.22
C LYS A 155 36.82 -26.87 -13.28
N ASP A 156 36.52 -26.06 -14.29
CA ASP A 156 35.72 -26.40 -15.49
C ASP A 156 34.35 -27.03 -15.16
N THR A 157 33.83 -26.77 -13.96
CA THR A 157 32.62 -27.40 -13.42
C THR A 157 31.47 -26.40 -13.40
N TYR A 158 30.31 -26.86 -13.84
CA TYR A 158 29.05 -26.11 -13.85
C TYR A 158 27.99 -26.83 -13.04
N SER A 159 26.98 -26.10 -12.59
CA SER A 159 25.82 -26.63 -11.88
C SER A 159 24.54 -26.17 -12.55
N GLY A 160 23.63 -27.11 -12.81
CA GLY A 160 22.28 -26.89 -13.30
C GLY A 160 21.25 -27.08 -12.19
N ILE A 161 20.38 -26.09 -12.01
CA ILE A 161 19.39 -26.07 -10.94
C ILE A 161 18.04 -25.53 -11.45
N TYR A 162 16.94 -26.15 -11.02
CA TYR A 162 15.61 -25.57 -11.16
C TYR A 162 15.37 -24.55 -10.04
N SER A 163 14.79 -23.39 -10.37
CA SER A 163 14.46 -22.37 -9.37
C SER A 163 13.60 -22.92 -8.21
N SER A 164 12.76 -23.93 -8.46
CA SER A 164 11.93 -24.63 -7.47
C SER A 164 12.71 -25.52 -6.48
N GLU A 165 13.96 -25.88 -6.80
CA GLU A 165 14.81 -26.72 -5.97
C GLU A 165 15.62 -25.92 -4.93
N ILE A 166 15.45 -24.61 -4.85
CA ILE A 166 16.21 -23.72 -3.95
C ILE A 166 15.59 -23.66 -2.55
N ASN A 167 16.43 -23.68 -1.52
CA ASN A 167 16.04 -23.53 -0.13
C ASN A 167 16.04 -22.03 0.24
N ASN A 168 14.89 -21.51 0.69
CA ASN A 168 14.66 -20.09 1.03
C ASN A 168 14.89 -19.11 -0.12
N PRO A 169 13.98 -19.05 -1.12
CA PRO A 169 14.02 -17.97 -2.09
C PRO A 169 13.68 -16.66 -1.35
N THR A 170 14.68 -15.80 -1.11
CA THR A 170 14.46 -14.47 -0.57
C THR A 170 13.81 -13.61 -1.64
N PHE A 171 12.48 -13.50 -1.58
CA PHE A 171 11.73 -12.51 -2.35
C PHE A 171 11.53 -11.29 -1.45
N ILE A 172 12.21 -10.20 -1.76
CA ILE A 172 12.00 -8.89 -1.12
C ILE A 172 11.18 -8.06 -2.10
N ALA A 173 10.09 -7.47 -1.62
CA ALA A 173 9.17 -6.68 -2.43
C ALA A 173 9.87 -5.51 -3.15
N CYS A 174 9.53 -5.29 -4.43
CA CYS A 174 9.66 -3.97 -5.03
C CYS A 174 8.65 -3.05 -4.31
N GLN A 175 9.09 -1.89 -3.88
CA GLN A 175 8.19 -0.84 -3.40
C GLN A 175 8.29 0.30 -4.41
N THR A 176 7.16 0.72 -4.94
CA THR A 176 7.02 2.07 -5.47
C THR A 176 6.81 3.00 -4.28
N ASP A 177 7.66 4.02 -4.15
CA ASP A 177 7.21 5.22 -3.46
C ASP A 177 6.11 5.81 -4.36
N THR A 178 4.93 5.97 -3.78
CA THR A 178 3.79 6.63 -4.41
C THR A 178 4.19 7.93 -5.08
N GLU A 179 3.71 8.11 -6.31
CA GLU A 179 3.60 9.39 -7.01
C GLU A 179 4.84 10.30 -6.95
N ILE A 180 5.82 10.02 -7.81
CA ILE A 180 6.36 11.13 -8.60
C ILE A 180 5.64 11.08 -9.95
N ASP A 181 4.35 11.45 -9.92
CA ASP A 181 3.76 12.17 -11.03
C ASP A 181 4.56 13.49 -11.10
N LEU A 182 5.62 13.49 -11.90
CA LEU A 182 6.10 14.73 -12.45
C LEU A 182 4.89 15.28 -13.18
N GLY A 183 4.20 16.25 -12.57
CA GLY A 183 3.04 16.98 -13.10
C GLY A 183 3.36 17.77 -14.37
N VAL A 184 4.09 17.16 -15.28
CA VAL A 184 4.09 17.36 -16.70
C VAL A 184 2.86 16.60 -17.18
N LYS A 185 1.71 17.30 -17.22
CA LYS A 185 0.68 17.05 -18.23
C LYS A 185 1.42 16.60 -19.47
N GLY A 186 1.09 15.41 -19.99
CA GLY A 186 1.70 14.87 -21.19
C GLY A 186 1.92 16.01 -22.17
N ILE A 187 3.19 16.37 -22.38
CA ILE A 187 3.52 17.24 -23.50
C ILE A 187 3.31 16.32 -24.69
N GLN A 188 2.07 16.27 -25.18
CA GLN A 188 1.81 15.93 -26.56
C GLN A 188 2.42 17.07 -27.37
N GLU A 189 3.72 16.96 -27.63
CA GLU A 189 4.28 17.60 -28.80
C GLU A 189 3.74 16.81 -30.00
N GLU A 190 2.71 17.37 -30.65
CA GLU A 190 2.33 16.98 -32.00
C GLU A 190 3.54 17.17 -32.91
N VAL A 191 4.31 16.11 -33.14
CA VAL A 191 5.37 16.09 -34.15
C VAL A 191 5.07 14.98 -35.15
N SER A 192 4.75 15.43 -36.35
CA SER A 192 4.42 14.58 -37.49
C SER A 192 5.61 13.71 -37.94
N ARG A 193 5.33 12.40 -38.14
CA ARG A 193 6.04 11.35 -38.92
C ARG A 193 7.48 11.60 -39.40
N SER A 194 8.36 10.60 -39.16
CA SER A 194 9.19 9.88 -40.17
C SER A 194 10.42 9.19 -39.54
N GLY A 195 10.31 7.94 -39.10
CA GLY A 195 11.48 7.10 -38.76
C GLY A 195 11.09 5.62 -38.70
N ALA A 196 11.90 4.73 -39.26
CA ALA A 196 11.68 3.28 -39.18
C ALA A 196 11.92 2.79 -37.74
N LEU A 197 11.12 1.81 -37.29
CA LEU A 197 11.32 1.14 -35.99
C LEU A 197 12.74 0.53 -35.94
N GLY A 198 13.56 1.00 -35.00
CA GLY A 198 14.95 0.54 -34.78
C GLY A 198 15.16 0.02 -33.36
N CYS A 199 16.33 -0.54 -33.06
CA CYS A 199 16.61 -1.03 -31.70
C CYS A 199 16.49 0.05 -30.62
N VAL A 200 16.03 -0.33 -29.44
CA VAL A 200 16.16 0.47 -28.21
C VAL A 200 17.52 0.17 -27.58
N GLU A 201 18.40 1.17 -27.59
CA GLU A 201 19.71 1.08 -26.97
C GLU A 201 19.67 1.48 -25.50
N ILE A 202 20.09 0.56 -24.63
CA ILE A 202 20.13 0.76 -23.18
C ILE A 202 21.59 0.93 -22.73
N TYR A 203 21.87 2.09 -22.12
CA TYR A 203 23.13 2.37 -21.46
C TYR A 203 23.07 1.96 -19.98
N LEU A 204 24.11 1.34 -19.44
CA LEU A 204 24.14 0.87 -18.07
C LEU A 204 25.18 1.59 -17.23
N GLU A 205 24.82 2.00 -16.02
CA GLU A 205 25.78 2.27 -14.95
C GLU A 205 25.72 1.16 -13.89
N ILE A 206 26.87 0.78 -13.33
CA ILE A 206 26.99 -0.28 -12.31
C ILE A 206 27.73 0.28 -11.10
N ASP A 207 27.09 0.21 -9.93
CA ASP A 207 27.61 0.80 -8.70
C ASP A 207 28.85 0.06 -8.12
N TYR A 208 29.53 0.71 -7.18
CA TYR A 208 30.76 0.14 -6.58
C TYR A 208 30.48 -1.14 -5.81
N LYS A 209 29.30 -1.25 -5.18
CA LYS A 209 28.90 -2.45 -4.45
C LYS A 209 28.87 -3.67 -5.39
N SER A 210 28.19 -3.56 -6.52
CA SER A 210 28.05 -4.63 -7.50
C SER A 210 29.39 -5.03 -8.11
N TYR A 211 30.26 -4.05 -8.36
CA TYR A 211 31.65 -4.31 -8.77
C TYR A 211 32.40 -5.14 -7.71
N THR A 212 32.33 -4.76 -6.43
CA THR A 212 33.02 -5.52 -5.38
C THR A 212 32.48 -6.94 -5.22
N GLU A 213 31.18 -7.14 -5.43
CA GLU A 213 30.53 -8.46 -5.35
C GLU A 213 30.83 -9.35 -6.56
N ASN A 214 31.17 -8.75 -7.71
CA ASN A 214 31.73 -9.43 -8.87
C ASN A 214 33.27 -9.50 -8.77
N SER A 215 33.77 -9.87 -7.59
CA SER A 215 35.19 -10.08 -7.30
C SER A 215 36.11 -8.86 -7.51
N SER A 216 35.56 -7.64 -7.56
CA SER A 216 36.32 -6.44 -7.90
C SER A 216 37.04 -6.56 -9.25
N ASP A 217 36.41 -7.21 -10.22
CA ASP A 217 36.94 -7.40 -11.56
C ASP A 217 36.00 -6.78 -12.60
N VAL A 218 36.54 -5.91 -13.46
CA VAL A 218 35.75 -5.17 -14.44
C VAL A 218 35.12 -6.12 -15.46
N THR A 219 35.87 -7.11 -15.94
CA THR A 219 35.39 -8.09 -16.92
C THR A 219 34.33 -8.99 -16.32
N ALA A 220 34.50 -9.46 -15.08
CA ALA A 220 33.47 -10.25 -14.39
C ALA A 220 32.18 -9.45 -14.18
N THR A 221 32.31 -8.15 -13.86
CA THR A 221 31.16 -7.25 -13.68
C THR A 221 30.44 -6.98 -15.00
N GLU A 222 31.19 -6.79 -16.10
CA GLU A 222 30.65 -6.66 -17.46
C GLU A 222 29.91 -7.93 -17.88
N ASN A 223 30.54 -9.11 -17.76
CA ASN A 223 29.92 -10.40 -18.12
C ASN A 223 28.64 -10.64 -17.33
N TRP A 224 28.63 -10.31 -16.03
CA TRP A 224 27.46 -10.42 -15.17
C TRP A 224 26.29 -9.59 -15.69
N ALA A 225 26.51 -8.30 -15.99
CA ALA A 225 25.47 -7.41 -16.49
C ALA A 225 24.98 -7.85 -17.88
N LEU A 226 25.88 -8.19 -18.79
CA LEU A 226 25.54 -8.63 -20.14
C LEU A 226 24.79 -9.97 -20.16
N ALA A 227 25.16 -10.91 -19.29
CA ALA A 227 24.44 -12.18 -19.16
C ALA A 227 22.99 -11.96 -18.72
N ILE A 228 22.75 -11.01 -17.82
CA ILE A 228 21.39 -10.66 -17.38
C ILE A 228 20.63 -9.95 -18.50
N MET A 229 21.24 -8.96 -19.15
CA MET A 229 20.60 -8.23 -20.25
C MET A 229 20.28 -9.12 -21.45
N ALA A 230 21.10 -10.14 -21.73
CA ALA A 230 20.79 -11.14 -22.75
C ALA A 230 19.47 -11.87 -22.47
N GLN A 231 19.12 -12.09 -21.20
CA GLN A 231 17.86 -12.71 -20.80
C GLN A 231 16.72 -11.71 -20.80
N VAL A 232 16.95 -10.50 -20.28
CA VAL A 232 15.95 -9.42 -20.30
C VAL A 232 15.51 -9.14 -21.74
N ALA A 233 16.45 -9.10 -22.67
CA ALA A 233 16.16 -8.91 -24.09
C ALA A 233 15.15 -9.94 -24.62
N LEU A 234 15.17 -11.21 -24.18
CA LEU A 234 14.22 -12.22 -24.65
C LEU A 234 12.75 -11.82 -24.40
N PHE A 235 12.44 -11.20 -23.26
CA PHE A 235 11.05 -10.84 -22.92
C PHE A 235 10.54 -9.64 -23.72
N TYR A 236 11.43 -8.68 -23.99
CA TYR A 236 11.10 -7.53 -24.83
C TYR A 236 11.01 -7.93 -26.31
N GLU A 237 11.90 -8.80 -26.78
CA GLU A 237 11.83 -9.36 -28.11
C GLU A 237 10.56 -10.19 -28.32
N ASP A 238 10.13 -10.97 -27.31
CA ASP A 238 8.84 -11.68 -27.31
C ASP A 238 7.63 -10.71 -27.32
N SER A 239 7.85 -9.44 -26.93
CA SER A 239 6.89 -8.34 -27.05
C SER A 239 7.07 -7.53 -28.35
N GLY A 240 7.96 -7.96 -29.27
CA GLY A 240 8.24 -7.29 -30.54
C GLY A 240 9.22 -6.11 -30.45
N ILE A 241 9.94 -5.96 -29.34
CA ILE A 241 10.82 -4.82 -29.05
C ILE A 241 12.29 -5.27 -29.05
N PRO A 242 13.08 -4.92 -30.08
CA PRO A 242 14.52 -5.17 -30.10
C PRO A 242 15.26 -4.29 -29.08
N ILE A 243 15.98 -4.92 -28.14
CA ILE A 243 16.86 -4.21 -27.19
C ILE A 243 18.32 -4.54 -27.44
N LYS A 244 19.17 -3.52 -27.39
CA LYS A 244 20.64 -3.64 -27.42
C LYS A 244 21.27 -2.91 -26.24
N VAL A 245 22.48 -3.31 -25.86
CA VAL A 245 23.29 -2.59 -24.87
C VAL A 245 24.27 -1.67 -25.60
N SER A 246 24.20 -0.35 -25.34
CA SER A 246 25.05 0.66 -25.99
C SER A 246 26.30 1.02 -25.18
N GLY A 247 26.35 0.65 -23.90
CA GLY A 247 27.55 0.79 -23.12
C GLY A 247 27.34 0.48 -21.65
N ILE A 248 28.45 0.26 -20.95
CA ILE A 248 28.48 0.01 -19.52
C ILE A 248 29.53 0.92 -18.88
N LYS A 249 29.17 1.58 -17.77
CA LYS A 249 30.10 2.29 -16.92
C LYS A 249 30.12 1.69 -15.52
N ILE A 250 31.32 1.36 -15.04
CA ILE A 250 31.52 0.65 -13.78
C ILE A 250 32.30 1.54 -12.81
N TYR A 251 31.73 1.79 -11.63
CA TYR A 251 32.44 2.48 -10.56
C TYR A 251 33.34 1.49 -9.80
N THR A 252 34.66 1.61 -9.95
CA THR A 252 35.64 0.71 -9.33
C THR A 252 36.24 1.24 -8.02
N THR A 253 35.84 2.44 -7.59
CA THR A 253 36.26 3.04 -6.32
C THR A 253 35.09 3.63 -5.53
N SER A 254 35.01 3.33 -4.24
CA SER A 254 33.90 3.77 -3.36
C SER A 254 33.70 5.28 -3.23
N GLY A 255 34.71 6.09 -3.55
CA GLY A 255 34.66 7.55 -3.47
C GLY A 255 34.22 8.23 -4.76
N SER A 256 34.17 7.50 -5.87
CA SER A 256 33.70 8.01 -7.17
C SER A 256 32.26 7.61 -7.50
N ASP A 257 31.74 6.57 -6.85
CA ASP A 257 30.33 6.16 -6.93
C ASP A 257 29.43 7.23 -6.27
N PRO A 258 28.66 8.01 -7.06
CA PRO A 258 27.82 9.07 -6.52
C PRO A 258 26.58 8.52 -5.82
N TYR A 259 26.19 7.27 -6.08
CA TYR A 259 24.92 6.71 -5.63
C TYR A 259 25.01 6.10 -4.23
N ARG A 260 26.24 5.81 -3.77
CA ARG A 260 26.53 5.16 -2.49
C ARG A 260 25.90 5.84 -1.26
N ILE A 261 25.65 7.15 -1.32
CA ILE A 261 25.11 7.92 -0.17
C ILE A 261 23.61 7.74 0.05
N HIS A 262 22.87 7.26 -0.96
CA HIS A 262 21.41 7.18 -0.90
C HIS A 262 20.94 5.87 -0.27
N GLY A 263 19.90 5.93 0.58
CA GLY A 263 19.39 4.78 1.34
C GLY A 263 18.28 3.96 0.67
N SER A 264 17.67 4.49 -0.40
CA SER A 264 16.57 3.85 -1.14
C SER A 264 16.70 4.10 -2.66
N THR A 265 15.94 3.36 -3.47
CA THR A 265 15.94 3.47 -4.94
C THR A 265 15.43 4.82 -5.44
N SER A 266 14.43 5.43 -4.81
CA SER A 266 13.87 6.75 -5.20
C SER A 266 14.89 7.91 -5.26
N PRO A 267 15.65 8.21 -4.19
CA PRO A 267 16.71 9.22 -4.25
C PRO A 267 17.89 8.79 -5.15
N MET A 268 18.12 7.50 -5.36
CA MET A 268 19.09 7.02 -6.34
C MET A 268 18.67 7.31 -7.78
N LEU A 269 17.39 7.11 -8.13
CA LEU A 269 16.86 7.42 -9.46
C LEU A 269 16.96 8.91 -9.77
N THR A 270 16.65 9.75 -8.79
CA THR A 270 16.81 11.22 -8.92
C THR A 270 18.27 11.59 -9.17
N ALA A 271 19.20 11.05 -8.38
CA ALA A 271 20.63 11.32 -8.54
C ALA A 271 21.18 10.77 -9.87
N PHE A 272 20.72 9.59 -10.31
CA PHE A 272 21.10 9.00 -11.59
C PHE A 272 20.62 9.83 -12.76
N ARG A 273 19.34 10.22 -12.77
CA ARG A 273 18.77 11.15 -13.76
C ARG A 273 19.58 12.44 -13.86
N ASP A 274 19.83 13.09 -12.72
CA ASP A 274 20.57 14.35 -12.70
C ASP A 274 22.01 14.17 -13.19
N SER A 275 22.66 13.06 -12.82
CA SER A 275 24.00 12.69 -13.32
C SER A 275 24.02 12.53 -14.84
N MET A 276 23.05 11.82 -15.41
CA MET A 276 22.97 11.57 -16.86
C MET A 276 22.63 12.84 -17.64
N ASN A 277 21.69 13.65 -17.14
CA ASN A 277 21.32 14.92 -17.75
C ASN A 277 22.50 15.92 -17.73
N ASN A 278 23.25 15.98 -16.63
CA ASN A 278 24.47 16.81 -16.54
C ASN A 278 25.59 16.33 -17.48
N GLN A 279 25.60 15.03 -17.82
CA GLN A 279 26.52 14.46 -18.82
C GLN A 279 26.01 14.66 -20.26
N GLY A 280 24.81 15.23 -20.45
CA GLY A 280 24.20 15.45 -21.75
C GLY A 280 23.80 14.14 -22.45
N PHE A 281 23.37 13.14 -21.69
CA PHE A 281 22.90 11.88 -22.24
C PHE A 281 21.68 12.10 -23.15
N ASN A 282 21.74 11.54 -24.36
CA ASN A 282 20.69 11.63 -25.38
C ASN A 282 20.44 10.27 -26.05
N GLY A 283 20.63 9.17 -25.30
CA GLY A 283 20.35 7.81 -25.76
C GLY A 283 18.89 7.40 -25.52
N ASN A 284 18.49 6.17 -25.89
CA ASN A 284 17.10 5.74 -25.74
C ASN A 284 16.70 5.57 -24.27
N LEU A 285 17.47 4.77 -23.51
CA LEU A 285 17.29 4.55 -22.08
C LEU A 285 18.64 4.43 -21.38
N ALA A 286 18.69 4.80 -20.11
CA ALA A 286 19.80 4.48 -19.23
C ALA A 286 19.31 3.82 -17.94
N HIS A 287 20.06 2.84 -17.43
CA HIS A 287 19.64 2.05 -16.29
C HIS A 287 20.79 1.84 -15.30
N LEU A 288 20.53 2.07 -14.02
CA LEU A 288 21.51 1.85 -12.94
C LEU A 288 21.29 0.48 -12.29
N LEU A 289 22.34 -0.33 -12.25
CA LEU A 289 22.35 -1.64 -11.60
C LEU A 289 23.08 -1.58 -10.25
N SER A 290 22.40 -2.00 -9.18
CA SER A 290 22.93 -1.98 -7.81
C SER A 290 22.63 -3.27 -7.03
N GLY A 291 23.68 -3.86 -6.48
CA GLY A 291 23.59 -4.96 -5.51
C GLY A 291 23.32 -4.50 -4.07
N ARG A 292 23.03 -3.22 -3.86
CA ARG A 292 22.73 -2.68 -2.52
C ARG A 292 21.28 -3.02 -2.15
N GLY A 293 21.05 -3.36 -0.87
CA GLY A 293 19.71 -3.54 -0.32
C GLY A 293 19.01 -2.19 -0.10
N VAL A 294 18.62 -1.53 -1.18
CA VAL A 294 17.98 -0.20 -1.21
C VAL A 294 16.54 -0.24 -1.75
N GLY A 295 15.99 -1.43 -1.97
CA GLY A 295 14.71 -1.66 -2.66
C GLY A 295 14.89 -2.59 -3.87
N GLY A 296 13.77 -3.08 -4.43
CA GLY A 296 13.77 -3.92 -5.63
C GLY A 296 14.16 -3.12 -6.88
N GLY A 297 13.42 -2.07 -7.20
CA GLY A 297 13.76 -1.16 -8.29
C GLY A 297 12.82 0.05 -8.28
N ILE A 298 13.09 1.01 -9.17
CA ILE A 298 12.18 2.12 -9.50
C ILE A 298 12.56 2.68 -10.88
N ALA A 299 11.58 3.10 -11.66
CA ALA A 299 11.79 3.74 -12.95
C ALA A 299 10.71 4.78 -13.24
N TYR A 300 11.00 5.74 -14.11
CA TYR A 300 9.97 6.67 -14.58
C TYR A 300 9.04 5.97 -15.58
N LEU A 301 7.76 6.34 -15.56
CA LEU A 301 6.72 5.72 -16.38
C LEU A 301 6.61 6.39 -17.76
N ASN A 302 6.59 5.60 -18.83
CA ASN A 302 6.38 6.05 -20.22
C ASN A 302 7.34 7.16 -20.68
N VAL A 303 8.63 6.89 -20.51
CA VAL A 303 9.71 7.87 -20.70
C VAL A 303 10.70 7.46 -21.78
N LEU A 304 10.32 6.51 -22.63
CA LEU A 304 11.18 6.05 -23.72
C LEU A 304 11.65 7.28 -24.53
N CYS A 305 12.96 7.54 -24.50
CA CYS A 305 13.60 8.66 -25.19
C CYS A 305 13.18 10.06 -24.74
N SER A 306 12.61 10.17 -23.54
CA SER A 306 12.54 11.44 -22.83
C SER A 306 13.96 12.04 -22.70
N PRO A 307 14.17 13.32 -23.04
CA PRO A 307 15.50 13.94 -22.95
C PRO A 307 15.97 14.17 -21.50
N SER A 308 15.11 13.86 -20.51
CA SER A 308 15.41 14.15 -19.11
C SER A 308 15.00 13.06 -18.13
N TYR A 309 14.16 12.10 -18.53
CA TYR A 309 13.57 11.12 -17.61
C TYR A 309 13.69 9.67 -18.08
N ASN A 310 14.40 9.39 -19.18
CA ASN A 310 14.60 8.07 -19.78
C ASN A 310 15.52 7.14 -18.95
N MET A 311 15.19 6.97 -17.67
CA MET A 311 16.06 6.42 -16.63
C MET A 311 15.32 5.41 -15.73
N GLY A 312 16.04 4.39 -15.29
CA GLY A 312 15.58 3.41 -14.30
C GLY A 312 16.70 2.95 -13.35
N VAL A 313 16.33 2.40 -12.20
CA VAL A 313 17.25 1.84 -11.20
C VAL A 313 16.75 0.47 -10.75
N SER A 314 17.61 -0.54 -10.77
CA SER A 314 17.35 -1.84 -10.17
C SER A 314 18.31 -2.09 -9.00
N GLY A 315 17.74 -2.35 -7.83
CA GLY A 315 18.43 -2.57 -6.57
C GLY A 315 18.39 -4.04 -6.12
N ASN A 316 19.09 -4.32 -5.02
CA ASN A 316 19.13 -5.63 -4.37
C ASN A 316 19.49 -6.79 -5.32
N LEU A 317 20.29 -6.48 -6.34
CA LEU A 317 20.75 -7.46 -7.31
C LEU A 317 21.83 -8.36 -6.71
N THR A 318 21.77 -9.65 -7.02
CA THR A 318 22.77 -10.60 -6.54
C THR A 318 23.89 -10.79 -7.57
N SER A 319 25.15 -10.81 -7.13
CA SER A 319 26.28 -11.08 -8.02
C SER A 319 26.40 -12.56 -8.39
N GLY A 320 27.06 -12.83 -9.51
CA GLY A 320 27.41 -14.20 -9.95
C GLY A 320 28.48 -14.88 -9.07
N GLY A 321 28.99 -14.21 -8.04
CA GLY A 321 30.13 -14.66 -7.22
C GLY A 321 29.78 -15.77 -6.21
N THR A 322 28.51 -15.97 -5.87
CA THR A 322 28.09 -17.12 -5.06
C THR A 322 27.81 -18.29 -5.99
N SER A 323 28.48 -19.44 -5.80
CA SER A 323 28.35 -20.63 -6.67
C SER A 323 26.93 -21.21 -6.77
N TYR A 324 25.95 -20.57 -6.14
CA TYR A 324 24.58 -21.04 -6.07
C TYR A 324 23.48 -19.95 -6.18
N GLY A 325 23.72 -18.64 -5.98
CA GLY A 325 22.64 -17.62 -6.11
C GLY A 325 22.02 -17.56 -7.51
N THR A 326 20.71 -17.27 -7.65
CA THR A 326 19.98 -17.29 -8.95
C THR A 326 19.87 -15.93 -9.63
N TYR A 327 19.93 -15.91 -10.96
CA TYR A 327 19.70 -14.67 -11.73
C TYR A 327 18.21 -14.35 -11.89
N THR A 328 17.32 -15.29 -11.57
CA THR A 328 15.86 -15.13 -11.74
C THR A 328 15.33 -13.84 -11.12
N TRP A 329 15.80 -13.47 -9.92
CA TRP A 329 15.43 -12.19 -9.29
C TRP A 329 15.95 -10.98 -10.07
N ASN A 330 17.25 -10.97 -10.40
CA ASN A 330 17.86 -9.87 -11.14
C ASN A 330 17.16 -9.63 -12.49
N ILE A 331 16.90 -10.72 -13.21
CA ILE A 331 16.22 -10.70 -14.51
C ILE A 331 14.80 -10.13 -14.35
N ASN A 332 14.04 -10.62 -13.37
CA ASN A 332 12.68 -10.15 -13.12
C ASN A 332 12.65 -8.65 -12.82
N VAL A 333 13.47 -8.19 -11.88
CA VAL A 333 13.50 -6.78 -11.46
C VAL A 333 13.91 -5.88 -12.62
N ILE A 334 14.99 -6.20 -13.33
CA ILE A 334 15.45 -5.33 -14.43
C ILE A 334 14.41 -5.30 -15.56
N ALA A 335 13.82 -6.45 -15.90
CA ALA A 335 12.75 -6.49 -16.90
C ALA A 335 11.51 -5.69 -16.45
N HIS A 336 11.15 -5.76 -15.17
CA HIS A 336 10.03 -5.01 -14.58
C HIS A 336 10.23 -3.50 -14.64
N GLU A 337 11.39 -3.01 -14.18
CA GLU A 337 11.68 -1.57 -14.15
C GLU A 337 11.80 -0.96 -15.55
N ILE A 338 12.41 -1.69 -16.50
CA ILE A 338 12.42 -1.25 -17.90
C ILE A 338 10.96 -1.22 -18.42
N GLY A 339 10.05 -2.07 -17.93
CA GLY A 339 8.67 -2.14 -18.37
C GLY A 339 7.91 -0.87 -18.07
N HIS A 340 8.19 -0.27 -16.90
CA HIS A 340 7.72 1.07 -16.56
C HIS A 340 8.29 2.13 -17.50
N ASN A 341 9.57 2.08 -17.89
CA ASN A 341 10.11 3.03 -18.87
C ASN A 341 9.39 2.96 -20.23
N PHE A 342 8.92 1.78 -20.63
CA PHE A 342 8.04 1.59 -21.79
C PHE A 342 6.55 1.87 -21.50
N GLY A 343 6.21 2.36 -20.31
CA GLY A 343 4.89 2.85 -19.96
C GLY A 343 3.90 1.80 -19.45
N SER A 344 4.36 0.61 -19.07
CA SER A 344 3.50 -0.33 -18.34
C SER A 344 3.33 0.08 -16.88
N GLN A 345 2.09 0.10 -16.41
CA GLN A 345 1.74 0.06 -14.99
C GLN A 345 1.95 -1.35 -14.41
N HIS A 346 1.73 -1.53 -13.11
CA HIS A 346 1.65 -2.87 -12.53
C HIS A 346 0.33 -3.54 -12.89
N THR A 347 0.29 -4.88 -12.90
CA THR A 347 -0.94 -5.63 -13.22
C THR A 347 -2.08 -5.44 -12.23
N HIS A 348 -1.81 -4.91 -11.03
CA HIS A 348 -2.82 -4.60 -10.01
C HIS A 348 -3.30 -3.16 -10.03
N ASP A 349 -2.71 -2.32 -10.86
CA ASP A 349 -3.17 -0.95 -11.04
C ASP A 349 -4.48 -0.95 -11.84
N CYS A 350 -5.35 0.00 -11.55
CA CYS A 350 -6.66 0.18 -12.19
C CYS A 350 -6.51 0.86 -13.55
N ALA A 351 -5.83 0.19 -14.47
CA ALA A 351 -5.38 0.76 -15.74
C ALA A 351 -5.49 -0.23 -16.91
N TRP A 352 -6.20 -1.34 -16.73
CA TRP A 352 -6.26 -2.46 -17.68
C TRP A 352 -7.70 -2.76 -18.13
N ASN A 353 -7.81 -3.71 -19.06
CA ASN A 353 -9.06 -4.25 -19.64
C ASN A 353 -9.96 -3.22 -20.35
N GLY A 354 -9.48 -2.01 -20.61
CA GLY A 354 -10.25 -0.96 -21.29
C GLY A 354 -11.31 -0.28 -20.42
N ASN A 355 -11.44 -0.65 -19.16
CA ASN A 355 -12.44 -0.14 -18.22
C ASN A 355 -11.83 0.21 -16.85
N ASN A 356 -10.52 0.53 -16.81
CA ASN A 356 -9.76 0.85 -15.59
C ASN A 356 -9.86 -0.21 -14.48
N THR A 357 -9.87 -1.49 -14.85
CA THR A 357 -9.77 -2.58 -13.88
C THR A 357 -8.35 -3.15 -13.83
N GLN A 358 -8.12 -4.06 -12.90
CA GLN A 358 -6.86 -4.77 -12.70
C GLN A 358 -6.79 -6.05 -13.55
N ILE A 359 -5.57 -6.48 -13.89
CA ILE A 359 -5.30 -7.83 -14.43
C ILE A 359 -5.23 -8.85 -13.30
N ASP A 360 -4.63 -8.47 -12.16
CA ASP A 360 -4.60 -9.27 -10.93
C ASP A 360 -4.60 -8.39 -9.68
N ASP A 361 -4.93 -8.95 -8.52
CA ASP A 361 -4.97 -8.26 -7.24
C ASP A 361 -3.79 -8.59 -6.34
N CYS A 362 -2.67 -9.04 -6.90
CA CYS A 362 -1.58 -9.47 -6.04
C CYS A 362 -0.96 -8.31 -5.24
N GLY A 363 -0.83 -7.13 -5.84
CA GLY A 363 -0.40 -5.92 -5.14
C GLY A 363 -1.48 -5.39 -4.20
N ASN A 364 -2.73 -5.27 -4.68
CA ASN A 364 -3.87 -4.81 -3.87
C ASN A 364 -4.04 -5.67 -2.61
N LYS A 365 -4.02 -6.99 -2.75
CA LYS A 365 -4.07 -7.94 -1.62
C LYS A 365 -2.86 -7.81 -0.69
N TYR A 366 -1.66 -7.53 -1.22
CA TYR A 366 -0.49 -7.31 -0.38
C TYR A 366 -0.65 -6.07 0.51
N TYR A 367 -1.16 -4.98 -0.06
CA TYR A 367 -1.41 -3.74 0.67
C TYR A 367 -2.59 -3.86 1.64
N ASP A 368 -3.64 -4.59 1.27
CA ASP A 368 -4.76 -4.94 2.15
C ASP A 368 -4.28 -5.73 3.37
N ASN A 369 -3.47 -6.78 3.18
CA ASN A 369 -2.88 -7.55 4.29
C ASN A 369 -1.97 -6.72 5.21
N GLN A 370 -1.46 -5.58 4.74
CA GLN A 370 -0.65 -4.66 5.52
C GLN A 370 -1.42 -3.49 6.12
N ASN A 371 -2.75 -3.45 5.94
CA ASN A 371 -3.60 -2.33 6.34
C ASN A 371 -3.11 -1.00 5.76
N LYS A 372 -2.78 -0.99 4.45
CA LYS A 372 -2.36 0.22 3.70
C LYS A 372 -3.40 0.58 2.62
N PRO A 373 -4.60 1.04 3.00
CA PRO A 373 -5.68 1.32 2.05
C PRO A 373 -5.34 2.41 1.04
N GLU A 374 -4.40 3.29 1.35
CA GLU A 374 -3.91 4.35 0.46
C GLU A 374 -3.13 3.84 -0.76
N LEU A 375 -2.68 2.59 -0.74
CA LEU A 375 -1.93 1.95 -1.83
C LEU A 375 -2.79 0.94 -2.63
N ILE A 376 -4.06 0.79 -2.26
CA ILE A 376 -4.99 -0.15 -2.89
C ILE A 376 -5.68 0.56 -4.06
N GLY A 377 -5.65 -0.05 -5.24
CA GLY A 377 -6.37 0.47 -6.40
C GLY A 377 -7.88 0.49 -6.19
N SER A 378 -8.57 1.50 -6.73
CA SER A 378 -10.02 1.69 -6.62
C SER A 378 -10.86 0.52 -7.16
N CYS A 379 -10.30 -0.22 -8.11
CA CYS A 379 -10.87 -1.41 -8.74
C CYS A 379 -10.75 -2.68 -7.87
N TYR A 380 -10.07 -2.63 -6.72
CA TYR A 380 -9.92 -3.77 -5.81
C TYR A 380 -11.21 -4.09 -5.06
N ASP A 381 -11.74 -5.30 -5.28
CA ASP A 381 -12.82 -5.85 -4.46
C ASP A 381 -12.27 -6.92 -3.51
N LYS A 382 -12.25 -6.59 -2.21
CA LYS A 382 -11.78 -7.51 -1.15
C LYS A 382 -12.59 -8.80 -1.08
N ASP A 383 -13.86 -8.77 -1.48
CA ASP A 383 -14.75 -9.93 -1.44
C ASP A 383 -14.60 -10.78 -2.73
N ASN A 384 -14.05 -10.20 -3.81
CA ASN A 384 -13.83 -10.84 -5.12
C ASN A 384 -12.39 -10.69 -5.64
N VAL A 385 -11.41 -11.04 -4.83
CA VAL A 385 -9.98 -10.95 -5.18
C VAL A 385 -9.60 -11.78 -6.42
N ILE A 386 -9.02 -11.13 -7.43
CA ILE A 386 -8.50 -11.74 -8.66
C ILE A 386 -7.05 -12.18 -8.45
N LEU A 387 -6.77 -13.48 -8.28
CA LEU A 387 -5.40 -13.97 -8.19
C LEU A 387 -5.06 -14.91 -9.35
N PRO A 388 -3.91 -14.75 -10.01
CA PRO A 388 -3.48 -15.64 -11.07
C PRO A 388 -3.07 -16.96 -10.43
N GLY A 389 -3.78 -18.04 -10.76
CA GLY A 389 -3.72 -19.36 -10.11
C GLY A 389 -2.38 -19.74 -9.47
N SER A 390 -1.50 -20.43 -10.20
CA SER A 390 -0.20 -20.91 -9.67
C SER A 390 1.01 -20.09 -10.15
N SER A 391 0.83 -19.13 -11.06
CA SER A 391 1.94 -18.40 -11.70
C SER A 391 1.49 -17.06 -12.25
N ALA A 392 2.30 -16.02 -12.06
CA ALA A 392 2.06 -14.65 -12.50
C ALA A 392 3.16 -14.15 -13.46
N THR A 393 2.91 -13.01 -14.14
CA THR A 393 3.80 -12.40 -15.15
C THR A 393 4.72 -11.32 -14.55
N ILE A 394 5.70 -10.83 -15.32
CA ILE A 394 6.79 -9.94 -14.85
C ILE A 394 6.29 -8.66 -14.14
N MET A 395 5.18 -8.05 -14.57
CA MET A 395 4.64 -6.81 -13.96
C MET A 395 3.78 -7.05 -12.71
N SER A 396 3.69 -8.29 -12.24
CA SER A 396 2.85 -8.69 -11.11
C SER A 396 3.58 -8.74 -9.77
N TYR A 397 2.82 -8.52 -8.70
CA TYR A 397 3.29 -8.55 -7.32
C TYR A 397 2.99 -9.90 -6.64
N CYS A 398 2.60 -10.94 -7.37
CA CYS A 398 2.22 -12.20 -6.72
C CYS A 398 3.32 -12.88 -5.90
N HIS A 399 4.59 -12.54 -6.14
CA HIS A 399 5.70 -13.00 -5.30
C HIS A 399 5.62 -12.53 -3.83
N VAL A 400 4.83 -11.49 -3.50
CA VAL A 400 4.66 -10.99 -2.13
C VAL A 400 3.39 -11.48 -1.43
N VAL A 401 2.43 -12.06 -2.17
CA VAL A 401 1.21 -12.67 -1.61
C VAL A 401 1.28 -14.19 -1.78
N GLY A 402 1.38 -14.93 -0.67
CA GLY A 402 1.55 -16.39 -0.71
C GLY A 402 0.48 -17.09 -1.55
N GLY A 403 0.90 -17.92 -2.52
CA GLY A 403 -0.01 -18.70 -3.37
C GLY A 403 0.42 -18.81 -4.83
N ALA A 404 1.12 -17.80 -5.37
CA ALA A 404 1.64 -17.77 -6.73
C ALA A 404 3.06 -17.18 -6.77
N SER A 405 3.87 -17.55 -7.76
CA SER A 405 5.21 -16.98 -7.98
C SER A 405 5.28 -16.35 -9.37
N ILE A 406 6.21 -15.40 -9.57
CA ILE A 406 6.49 -14.91 -10.92
C ILE A 406 7.11 -16.04 -11.74
N ASN A 407 6.47 -16.37 -12.85
CA ASN A 407 6.93 -17.38 -13.78
C ASN A 407 7.46 -16.68 -15.03
N LEU A 408 8.79 -16.58 -15.13
CA LEU A 408 9.45 -15.94 -16.26
C LEU A 408 9.14 -16.63 -17.60
N ASN A 409 8.69 -17.89 -17.62
CA ASN A 409 8.24 -18.53 -18.86
C ASN A 409 6.96 -17.89 -19.43
N LEU A 410 6.16 -17.21 -18.60
CA LEU A 410 4.97 -16.47 -19.06
C LEU A 410 5.34 -15.09 -19.62
N GLY A 411 6.52 -14.55 -19.30
CA GLY A 411 6.94 -13.22 -19.73
C GLY A 411 6.03 -12.11 -19.19
N PHE A 412 5.71 -11.14 -20.05
CA PHE A 412 4.73 -10.09 -19.79
C PHE A 412 3.30 -10.57 -20.09
N HIS A 413 2.31 -10.05 -19.35
CA HIS A 413 0.91 -10.28 -19.68
C HIS A 413 0.58 -9.73 -21.08
N PRO A 414 -0.33 -10.33 -21.89
CA PRO A 414 -0.67 -9.82 -23.22
C PRO A 414 -1.00 -8.32 -23.27
N LEU A 415 -1.88 -7.84 -22.38
CA LEU A 415 -2.19 -6.39 -22.27
C LEU A 415 -0.96 -5.52 -21.92
N VAL A 416 -0.04 -6.05 -21.11
CA VAL A 416 1.22 -5.38 -20.80
C VAL A 416 2.09 -5.31 -22.05
N ARG A 417 2.23 -6.42 -22.78
CA ARG A 417 3.00 -6.49 -24.04
C ARG A 417 2.49 -5.47 -25.06
N GLU A 418 1.18 -5.40 -25.22
CA GLU A 418 0.56 -4.45 -26.13
C GLU A 418 0.83 -2.99 -25.73
N ARG A 419 0.69 -2.66 -24.44
CA ARG A 419 0.98 -1.30 -23.94
C ARG A 419 2.44 -0.91 -24.18
N ILE A 420 3.40 -1.76 -23.80
CA ILE A 420 4.83 -1.46 -24.00
C ILE A 420 5.19 -1.39 -25.48
N TYR A 421 4.61 -2.26 -26.32
CA TYR A 421 4.84 -2.24 -27.77
C TYR A 421 4.25 -0.98 -28.42
N THR A 422 3.05 -0.56 -28.03
CA THR A 422 2.39 0.64 -28.55
C THR A 422 3.18 1.91 -28.20
N ASN A 423 3.67 2.01 -26.96
CA ASN A 423 4.54 3.12 -26.55
C ASN A 423 5.89 3.09 -27.26
N TYR A 424 6.46 1.90 -27.48
CA TYR A 424 7.64 1.74 -28.32
C TYR A 424 7.39 2.20 -29.77
N ALA A 425 6.31 1.72 -30.38
CA ALA A 425 5.99 1.99 -31.78
C ALA A 425 5.65 3.46 -32.05
N SER A 426 5.14 4.16 -31.05
CA SER A 426 4.88 5.60 -31.09
C SER A 426 6.07 6.47 -30.69
N SER A 427 7.14 5.88 -30.13
CA SER A 427 8.32 6.64 -29.70
C SER A 427 9.12 7.20 -30.88
N THR A 428 9.70 8.39 -30.69
CA THR A 428 10.35 9.16 -31.76
C THR A 428 11.81 8.78 -32.01
N CYS A 429 12.28 7.65 -31.47
CA CYS A 429 13.69 7.32 -31.35
C CYS A 429 14.01 5.90 -31.84
N GLY A 430 13.87 5.65 -33.14
CA GLY A 430 14.53 4.51 -33.76
C GLY A 430 16.04 4.76 -33.80
N GLY A 431 16.85 3.89 -33.20
CA GLY A 431 18.31 3.95 -33.37
C GLY A 431 18.71 3.84 -34.85
N ASP A 432 19.88 4.39 -35.20
CA ASP A 432 20.49 4.26 -36.54
C ASP A 432 20.92 2.82 -36.88
N GLU A 433 20.72 1.87 -35.95
CA GLU A 433 21.10 0.46 -36.12
C GLU A 433 20.02 -0.39 -36.79
N ASP A 434 20.44 -1.11 -37.82
CA ASP A 434 19.62 -2.14 -38.45
C ASP A 434 19.37 -3.31 -37.49
N CYS A 435 18.10 -3.51 -37.15
CA CYS A 435 17.60 -4.58 -36.28
C CYS A 435 16.57 -5.47 -37.00
N SER A 436 16.63 -5.50 -38.34
CA SER A 436 15.70 -6.20 -39.24
C SER A 436 15.71 -7.74 -39.15
N GLY A 437 16.11 -8.33 -38.03
CA GLY A 437 16.21 -9.79 -37.82
C GLY A 437 15.24 -10.35 -36.79
N LEU A 438 14.30 -9.55 -36.27
CA LEU A 438 13.30 -9.98 -35.27
C LEU A 438 11.93 -10.21 -35.90
N SER A 439 11.26 -11.28 -35.45
CA SER A 439 9.86 -11.58 -35.76
C SER A 439 8.93 -10.62 -35.00
N PRO A 440 7.67 -10.41 -35.45
CA PRO A 440 6.71 -9.55 -34.76
C PRO A 440 6.32 -10.12 -33.38
N GLY A 441 5.92 -9.30 -32.41
CA GLY A 441 5.54 -9.79 -31.07
C GLY A 441 4.35 -10.77 -31.08
N ASN A 442 3.46 -10.62 -32.06
CA ASN A 442 2.31 -11.49 -32.29
C ASN A 442 2.57 -12.62 -33.28
N ASN A 443 3.84 -12.97 -33.49
CA ASN A 443 4.28 -14.11 -34.30
C ASN A 443 3.80 -15.47 -33.77
N ARG A 444 3.22 -15.52 -32.57
CA ARG A 444 2.75 -16.75 -31.91
C ARG A 444 1.30 -16.57 -31.49
N CYS A 445 0.49 -17.62 -31.68
CA CYS A 445 -0.91 -17.66 -31.25
C CYS A 445 -1.10 -17.28 -29.77
N VAL A 446 -0.18 -17.72 -28.89
CA VAL A 446 -0.25 -17.41 -27.45
C VAL A 446 0.00 -15.93 -27.13
N ASN A 447 0.56 -15.19 -28.09
CA ASN A 447 0.85 -13.77 -28.00
C ASN A 447 0.00 -12.99 -29.02
N ALA A 448 -1.18 -13.51 -29.35
CA ALA A 448 -2.12 -12.83 -30.24
C ALA A 448 -2.38 -11.40 -29.74
N SER A 449 -2.25 -10.40 -30.62
CA SER A 449 -2.56 -9.00 -30.30
C SER A 449 -4.07 -8.80 -30.22
N GLU A 450 -4.57 -8.22 -29.14
CA GLU A 450 -5.99 -7.95 -29.00
C GLU A 450 -6.44 -6.86 -29.99
N LEU A 451 -7.62 -7.01 -30.57
CA LEU A 451 -8.26 -6.02 -31.43
C LEU A 451 -9.57 -5.57 -30.79
N ILE A 452 -9.65 -4.29 -30.43
CA ILE A 452 -10.83 -3.71 -29.78
C ILE A 452 -11.84 -3.28 -30.85
N PRO A 453 -13.10 -3.76 -30.81
CA PRO A 453 -14.16 -3.29 -31.70
C PRO A 453 -14.47 -1.80 -31.55
N VAL A 454 -14.52 -1.08 -32.67
CA VAL A 454 -14.91 0.35 -32.71
C VAL A 454 -16.12 0.58 -33.62
N ARG A 455 -16.78 1.75 -33.57
CA ARG A 455 -18.02 1.96 -34.35
C ARG A 455 -17.85 2.03 -35.87
N SER A 456 -16.63 2.29 -36.33
CA SER A 456 -16.29 2.37 -37.75
C SER A 456 -14.85 1.91 -37.95
N CYS A 457 -14.55 1.32 -39.11
CA CYS A 457 -13.22 0.81 -39.45
C CYS A 457 -12.12 1.88 -39.23
N THR A 458 -11.41 1.78 -38.11
CA THR A 458 -10.21 2.53 -37.80
C THR A 458 -9.02 1.62 -38.08
N ILE A 459 -8.17 2.00 -39.03
CA ILE A 459 -7.08 1.14 -39.52
C ILE A 459 -5.95 1.11 -38.50
N LEU A 460 -5.66 -0.09 -37.98
CA LEU A 460 -4.48 -0.39 -37.17
C LEU A 460 -3.39 -0.96 -38.07
N GLU A 461 -2.16 -0.40 -38.00
CA GLU A 461 -1.04 -0.81 -38.84
C GLU A 461 -0.16 -1.86 -38.14
N PHE A 462 0.05 -3.02 -38.78
CA PHE A 462 0.93 -4.10 -38.31
C PHE A 462 1.93 -4.53 -39.40
N ASN A 463 2.87 -5.41 -39.07
CA ASN A 463 3.80 -5.99 -40.03
C ASN A 463 4.05 -7.48 -39.77
N ASN A 464 4.51 -8.20 -40.78
CA ASN A 464 4.88 -9.63 -40.69
C ASN A 464 6.39 -9.89 -40.91
N LEU A 465 7.25 -8.89 -40.69
CA LEU A 465 8.68 -8.96 -40.97
C LEU A 465 9.36 -10.04 -40.09
N ASN A 466 10.06 -11.00 -40.69
CA ASN A 466 10.65 -12.18 -40.04
C ASN A 466 9.67 -13.06 -39.25
N ALA A 467 8.35 -12.98 -39.48
CA ALA A 467 7.42 -13.93 -38.87
C ALA A 467 7.82 -15.38 -39.22
N THR A 468 7.45 -16.32 -38.35
CA THR A 468 7.81 -17.73 -38.40
C THR A 468 6.56 -18.57 -38.47
N ASN A 469 6.70 -19.85 -38.78
CA ASN A 469 5.54 -20.72 -38.98
C ASN A 469 5.02 -21.23 -37.64
N SER A 470 3.75 -20.97 -37.33
CA SER A 470 3.09 -21.53 -36.14
C SER A 470 2.83 -23.04 -36.22
N GLY A 471 3.19 -23.73 -37.31
CA GLY A 471 3.22 -25.19 -37.39
C GLY A 471 1.85 -25.87 -37.42
N LEU A 472 0.76 -25.11 -37.62
CA LEU A 472 -0.60 -25.65 -37.69
C LEU A 472 -0.79 -26.49 -38.97
N SER A 473 -1.19 -27.75 -38.78
CA SER A 473 -1.48 -28.67 -39.88
C SER A 473 -2.77 -28.30 -40.61
N GLN A 474 -2.74 -28.39 -41.95
CA GLN A 474 -3.82 -28.07 -42.89
C GLN A 474 -5.23 -28.43 -42.38
N GLY A 475 -5.99 -27.39 -42.02
CA GLY A 475 -7.42 -27.46 -41.75
C GLY A 475 -8.19 -26.45 -42.59
N ASN A 476 -8.48 -26.78 -43.86
CA ASN A 476 -9.55 -26.27 -44.75
C ASN A 476 -9.71 -24.75 -45.05
N SER A 477 -9.49 -24.36 -46.32
CA SER A 477 -10.52 -24.03 -47.35
C SER A 477 -10.32 -22.76 -48.20
N CYS A 478 -9.57 -21.77 -47.73
CA CYS A 478 -9.47 -20.44 -48.39
C CYS A 478 -8.15 -20.16 -49.13
N SER A 479 -7.08 -20.94 -48.90
CA SER A 479 -5.85 -20.87 -49.69
C SER A 479 -5.26 -22.25 -49.98
N SER A 480 -4.65 -22.40 -51.15
CA SER A 480 -4.05 -23.66 -51.63
C SER A 480 -2.55 -23.80 -51.32
N ASN A 481 -1.88 -22.69 -50.96
CA ASN A 481 -0.52 -22.64 -50.46
C ASN A 481 -0.54 -21.85 -49.16
N PHE A 482 -0.25 -22.49 -48.03
CA PHE A 482 -0.12 -21.76 -46.77
C PHE A 482 1.33 -21.29 -46.63
N PRO A 483 1.57 -19.96 -46.61
CA PRO A 483 2.85 -19.38 -46.29
C PRO A 483 3.29 -19.77 -44.88
N VAL A 484 4.58 -19.61 -44.61
CA VAL A 484 5.21 -20.02 -43.35
C VAL A 484 5.36 -18.86 -42.38
N LYS A 485 4.74 -17.71 -42.64
CA LYS A 485 4.86 -16.49 -41.84
C LYS A 485 3.48 -16.02 -41.40
N ASP A 486 3.09 -16.37 -40.18
CA ASP A 486 1.82 -15.95 -39.59
C ASP A 486 1.98 -14.97 -38.43
N VAL A 487 1.01 -14.07 -38.33
CA VAL A 487 0.81 -13.17 -37.19
C VAL A 487 -0.59 -13.37 -36.64
N TRP A 488 -0.74 -13.20 -35.33
CA TRP A 488 -1.94 -13.58 -34.59
C TRP A 488 -2.58 -12.39 -33.90
N PHE A 489 -3.91 -12.42 -33.84
CA PHE A 489 -4.72 -11.44 -33.14
C PHE A 489 -5.82 -12.14 -32.34
N SER A 490 -6.39 -11.48 -31.35
CA SER A 490 -7.59 -11.95 -30.65
C SER A 490 -8.65 -10.86 -30.64
N VAL A 491 -9.90 -11.25 -30.48
CA VAL A 491 -11.02 -10.31 -30.38
C VAL A 491 -12.12 -10.87 -29.51
N LEU A 492 -12.65 -10.06 -28.60
CA LEU A 492 -13.86 -10.36 -27.86
C LEU A 492 -15.09 -9.98 -28.70
N ILE A 493 -16.00 -10.93 -28.92
CA ILE A 493 -17.23 -10.69 -29.67
C ILE A 493 -18.22 -9.90 -28.79
N PRO A 494 -18.75 -8.74 -29.26
CA PRO A 494 -19.71 -7.93 -28.49
C PRO A 494 -20.96 -8.71 -28.08
N GLU A 495 -21.67 -8.24 -27.06
CA GLU A 495 -22.88 -8.90 -26.52
C GLU A 495 -23.98 -9.13 -27.57
N ASN A 496 -24.08 -8.26 -28.57
CA ASN A 496 -25.04 -8.37 -29.66
C ASN A 496 -24.66 -9.44 -30.71
N GLY A 497 -23.46 -10.04 -30.61
CA GLY A 497 -22.96 -11.08 -31.53
C GLY A 497 -22.55 -10.57 -32.91
N LYS A 498 -22.42 -9.24 -33.11
CA LYS A 498 -22.19 -8.62 -34.42
C LYS A 498 -20.84 -7.90 -34.51
N LEU A 499 -20.05 -8.27 -35.52
CA LEU A 499 -18.71 -7.73 -35.71
C LEU A 499 -18.19 -7.86 -37.15
N ASP A 500 -17.61 -6.82 -37.72
CA ASP A 500 -16.83 -6.87 -38.95
C ASP A 500 -15.32 -6.85 -38.63
N ILE A 501 -14.55 -7.72 -39.31
CA ILE A 501 -13.09 -7.77 -39.23
C ILE A 501 -12.55 -7.71 -40.66
N GLU A 502 -11.66 -6.76 -40.94
CA GLU A 502 -11.19 -6.50 -42.29
C GLU A 502 -9.71 -6.12 -42.32
N THR A 503 -8.92 -6.75 -43.20
CA THR A 503 -7.57 -6.24 -43.51
C THR A 503 -7.65 -5.10 -44.53
N LYS A 504 -6.72 -4.15 -44.46
CA LYS A 504 -6.67 -2.98 -45.35
C LYS A 504 -5.27 -2.78 -45.93
N SER A 505 -5.22 -2.21 -47.12
CA SER A 505 -3.95 -1.76 -47.71
C SER A 505 -3.44 -0.51 -46.99
N ILE A 506 -2.13 -0.45 -46.74
CA ILE A 506 -1.42 0.76 -46.32
C ILE A 506 -0.54 1.22 -47.49
N SER A 507 -0.26 2.52 -47.59
CA SER A 507 0.63 3.06 -48.62
C SER A 507 2.01 2.40 -48.56
N GLY A 508 2.34 1.59 -49.58
CA GLY A 508 3.61 0.84 -49.65
C GLY A 508 3.60 -0.50 -48.89
N GLY A 509 2.45 -0.91 -48.35
CA GLY A 509 2.26 -2.16 -47.62
C GLY A 509 1.85 -3.34 -48.50
N LEU A 510 1.54 -4.45 -47.84
CA LEU A 510 1.07 -5.71 -48.41
C LEU A 510 -0.37 -5.57 -48.93
N SER A 511 -0.68 -6.33 -49.98
CA SER A 511 -1.93 -6.18 -50.74
C SER A 511 -2.76 -7.47 -50.87
N ASP A 512 -2.30 -8.60 -50.33
CA ASP A 512 -2.91 -9.92 -50.54
C ASP A 512 -2.86 -10.72 -49.22
N MET A 513 -3.69 -10.27 -48.26
CA MET A 513 -3.74 -10.81 -46.91
C MET A 513 -4.86 -11.84 -46.79
N VAL A 514 -4.56 -12.98 -46.18
CA VAL A 514 -5.52 -14.05 -45.87
C VAL A 514 -5.77 -14.07 -44.37
N MET A 515 -7.03 -14.16 -43.97
CA MET A 515 -7.46 -14.15 -42.58
C MET A 515 -8.20 -15.44 -42.22
N GLN A 516 -7.80 -16.09 -41.14
CA GLN A 516 -8.45 -17.28 -40.58
C GLN A 516 -8.88 -17.01 -39.15
N ILE A 517 -10.10 -17.37 -38.76
CA ILE A 517 -10.60 -17.20 -37.39
C ILE A 517 -10.78 -18.58 -36.75
N TYR A 518 -10.35 -18.71 -35.50
CA TYR A 518 -10.35 -19.92 -34.71
C TYR A 518 -11.07 -19.70 -33.37
N SER A 519 -11.69 -20.77 -32.88
CA SER A 519 -12.14 -20.90 -31.49
C SER A 519 -11.25 -21.89 -30.74
N GLY A 520 -11.22 -21.78 -29.41
CA GLY A 520 -10.40 -22.62 -28.54
C GLY A 520 -9.05 -21.97 -28.22
N SER A 521 -8.13 -22.75 -27.64
CA SER A 521 -6.81 -22.27 -27.21
C SER A 521 -5.68 -22.77 -28.12
N CYS A 522 -4.55 -22.06 -28.10
CA CYS A 522 -3.38 -22.41 -28.89
C CYS A 522 -2.93 -23.86 -28.62
N GLY A 523 -2.74 -24.65 -29.68
CA GLY A 523 -2.48 -26.09 -29.60
C GLY A 523 -3.74 -26.98 -29.69
N SER A 524 -4.95 -26.42 -29.55
CA SER A 524 -6.23 -27.11 -29.72
C SER A 524 -7.26 -26.24 -30.46
N LEU A 525 -6.82 -25.58 -31.53
CA LEU A 525 -7.63 -24.64 -32.31
C LEU A 525 -8.64 -25.34 -33.23
N SER A 526 -9.84 -24.79 -33.32
CA SER A 526 -10.86 -25.17 -34.30
C SER A 526 -11.18 -24.00 -35.21
N GLN A 527 -10.93 -24.13 -36.52
CA GLN A 527 -11.18 -23.04 -37.47
C GLN A 527 -12.68 -22.83 -37.63
N VAL A 528 -13.11 -21.58 -37.46
CA VAL A 528 -14.51 -21.16 -37.57
C VAL A 528 -14.77 -20.44 -38.90
N TRP A 529 -13.90 -19.51 -39.30
CA TRP A 529 -13.97 -18.79 -40.58
C TRP A 529 -12.63 -18.73 -41.29
N CYS A 530 -12.68 -18.47 -42.60
CA CYS A 530 -11.55 -17.97 -43.35
C CYS A 530 -12.01 -17.14 -44.55
N ASP A 531 -11.26 -16.10 -44.87
CA ASP A 531 -11.43 -15.28 -46.07
C ASP A 531 -10.07 -14.83 -46.64
N ASP A 532 -9.99 -14.62 -47.96
CA ASP A 532 -8.79 -14.14 -48.66
C ASP A 532 -9.02 -12.88 -49.51
N ASN A 533 -10.24 -12.60 -49.97
CA ASN A 533 -10.47 -11.55 -50.97
C ASN A 533 -11.85 -10.89 -50.95
N SER A 534 -12.65 -11.07 -49.90
CA SER A 534 -14.00 -10.48 -49.84
C SER A 534 -14.00 -8.99 -49.48
N GLY A 535 -12.87 -8.44 -49.03
CA GLY A 535 -12.67 -7.03 -48.69
C GLY A 535 -12.10 -6.16 -49.83
N ASP A 536 -11.90 -4.88 -49.54
CA ASP A 536 -11.41 -3.91 -50.53
C ASP A 536 -9.98 -4.22 -51.00
N GLY A 537 -9.80 -4.37 -52.32
CA GLY A 537 -8.46 -4.47 -52.92
C GLY A 537 -7.77 -5.83 -52.75
N ASN A 538 -8.54 -6.94 -52.75
CA ASN A 538 -8.07 -8.32 -52.49
C ASN A 538 -7.58 -8.54 -51.05
N HIS A 539 -8.22 -7.86 -50.10
CA HIS A 539 -8.01 -8.07 -48.68
C HIS A 539 -9.08 -8.98 -48.10
N ALA A 540 -8.79 -9.61 -46.96
CA ALA A 540 -9.75 -10.45 -46.28
C ALA A 540 -10.77 -9.61 -45.49
N LYS A 541 -12.06 -9.94 -45.62
CA LYS A 541 -13.14 -9.40 -44.79
C LYS A 541 -14.02 -10.53 -44.27
N ILE A 542 -14.24 -10.56 -42.96
CA ILE A 542 -15.16 -11.50 -42.30
C ILE A 542 -16.19 -10.70 -41.52
N THR A 543 -17.47 -10.98 -41.79
CA THR A 543 -18.62 -10.44 -41.05
C THR A 543 -19.20 -11.52 -40.16
N ILE A 544 -19.23 -11.25 -38.85
CA ILE A 544 -19.80 -12.10 -37.80
C ILE A 544 -21.18 -11.55 -37.44
N ASP A 545 -22.19 -12.41 -37.50
CA ASP A 545 -23.57 -12.14 -37.06
C ASP A 545 -24.09 -13.45 -36.42
N ASP A 546 -23.58 -13.75 -35.23
CA ASP A 546 -23.89 -14.98 -34.49
C ASP A 546 -23.90 -14.72 -32.98
N LEU A 547 -25.12 -14.60 -32.44
CA LEU A 547 -25.35 -14.39 -31.00
C LEU A 547 -24.79 -15.52 -30.13
N ALA A 548 -24.57 -16.72 -30.68
CA ALA A 548 -23.99 -17.83 -29.91
C ALA A 548 -22.52 -17.59 -29.54
N LEU A 549 -21.85 -16.65 -30.21
CA LEU A 549 -20.47 -16.25 -29.96
C LEU A 549 -20.35 -15.01 -29.07
N ALA A 550 -21.47 -14.38 -28.68
CA ALA A 550 -21.45 -13.22 -27.82
C ALA A 550 -20.61 -13.50 -26.54
N ASN A 551 -19.74 -12.55 -26.20
CA ASN A 551 -18.81 -12.63 -25.07
C ASN A 551 -17.78 -13.78 -25.15
N GLN A 552 -17.51 -14.31 -26.34
CA GLN A 552 -16.43 -15.27 -26.56
C GLN A 552 -15.24 -14.58 -27.23
N GLU A 553 -14.03 -14.95 -26.81
CA GLU A 553 -12.80 -14.56 -27.46
C GLU A 553 -12.52 -15.49 -28.65
N LEU A 554 -12.24 -14.91 -29.82
CA LEU A 554 -11.80 -15.63 -31.02
C LEU A 554 -10.36 -15.25 -31.38
N LEU A 555 -9.62 -16.21 -31.92
CA LEU A 555 -8.25 -16.03 -32.39
C LEU A 555 -8.22 -15.85 -33.90
N ILE A 556 -7.57 -14.82 -34.38
CA ILE A 556 -7.44 -14.46 -35.78
C ILE A 556 -5.98 -14.71 -36.20
N ARG A 557 -5.78 -15.48 -37.26
CA ARG A 557 -4.49 -15.70 -37.90
C ARG A 557 -4.47 -14.96 -39.22
N VAL A 558 -3.45 -14.14 -39.44
CA VAL A 558 -3.26 -13.39 -40.67
C VAL A 558 -1.95 -13.80 -41.34
N VAL A 559 -2.00 -14.06 -42.65
CA VAL A 559 -0.84 -14.43 -43.48
C VAL A 559 -0.89 -13.67 -44.80
N GLU A 560 0.26 -13.39 -45.42
CA GLU A 560 0.31 -12.85 -46.79
C GLU A 560 0.43 -14.01 -47.79
N ALA A 561 -0.42 -14.06 -48.81
CA ALA A 561 -0.63 -15.24 -49.66
C ALA A 561 0.62 -15.80 -50.37
N ASN A 562 1.67 -14.99 -50.55
CA ASN A 562 2.91 -15.33 -51.25
C ASN A 562 4.15 -15.32 -50.34
N ASP A 563 3.97 -15.24 -49.01
CA ASP A 563 5.04 -15.18 -48.00
C ASP A 563 5.90 -13.90 -48.05
N ASN A 564 5.38 -12.83 -48.64
CA ASN A 564 6.03 -11.52 -48.67
C ASN A 564 6.02 -10.87 -47.28
N GLU A 565 7.03 -10.05 -47.02
CA GLU A 565 7.13 -9.26 -45.79
C GLU A 565 6.81 -7.80 -46.04
N GLY A 566 6.10 -7.18 -45.11
CA GLY A 566 5.74 -5.77 -45.17
C GLY A 566 4.71 -5.38 -44.13
N THR A 567 4.21 -4.15 -44.23
CA THR A 567 3.16 -3.61 -43.37
C THR A 567 1.77 -3.88 -43.95
N PHE A 568 0.76 -4.07 -43.12
CA PHE A 568 -0.64 -4.20 -43.53
C PHE A 568 -1.56 -3.59 -42.47
N GLY A 569 -2.76 -3.19 -42.89
CA GLY A 569 -3.78 -2.66 -42.00
C GLY A 569 -4.75 -3.75 -41.56
N ILE A 570 -5.32 -3.62 -40.36
CA ILE A 570 -6.48 -4.39 -39.92
C ILE A 570 -7.42 -3.48 -39.13
N CYS A 571 -8.73 -3.69 -39.24
CA CYS A 571 -9.73 -2.99 -38.43
C CYS A 571 -10.82 -3.95 -38.00
N VAL A 572 -11.39 -3.67 -36.83
CA VAL A 572 -12.48 -4.43 -36.22
C VAL A 572 -13.58 -3.44 -35.84
N TYR A 573 -14.81 -3.61 -36.35
CA TYR A 573 -15.85 -2.61 -36.17
C TYR A 573 -17.29 -3.13 -36.20
N SER A 574 -18.22 -2.36 -35.63
CA SER A 574 -19.68 -2.59 -35.73
C SER A 574 -20.43 -1.28 -35.47
N ASP A 575 -21.38 -0.92 -36.34
CA ASP A 575 -22.22 0.27 -36.17
C ASP A 575 -23.31 0.11 -35.08
N GLU A 576 -23.50 -1.12 -34.60
CA GLU A 576 -24.46 -1.50 -33.56
C GLU A 576 -23.80 -1.70 -32.17
N LEU A 577 -22.58 -1.18 -31.93
CA LEU A 577 -21.95 -1.25 -30.60
C LEU A 577 -22.77 -0.46 -29.55
N PRO A 578 -22.92 -0.97 -28.31
CA PRO A 578 -23.54 -0.22 -27.20
C PRO A 578 -22.91 1.17 -27.00
N CYS A 579 -23.65 2.17 -26.51
CA CYS A 579 -23.04 3.43 -26.04
C CYS A 579 -22.36 3.14 -24.68
N ASP A 580 -21.22 3.77 -24.45
CA ASP A 580 -20.41 3.62 -23.22
C ASP A 580 -21.19 4.08 -21.97
N ASP A 581 -20.86 3.53 -20.81
CA ASP A 581 -21.47 3.80 -19.50
C ASP A 581 -21.39 5.30 -19.13
N ILE A 582 -20.37 6.02 -19.64
CA ILE A 582 -20.22 7.49 -19.51
C ILE A 582 -21.44 8.25 -20.04
N VAL A 583 -22.08 7.75 -21.10
CA VAL A 583 -23.25 8.40 -21.69
C VAL A 583 -24.44 8.28 -20.73
N GLU A 584 -24.58 7.19 -19.99
CA GLU A 584 -25.71 7.00 -19.08
C GLU A 584 -25.72 8.04 -17.94
N ASP A 585 -24.57 8.31 -17.31
CA ASP A 585 -24.40 9.32 -16.26
C ASP A 585 -24.89 10.72 -16.69
N LEU A 586 -24.53 11.12 -17.92
CA LEU A 586 -24.94 12.39 -18.53
C LEU A 586 -26.45 12.40 -18.86
N LEU A 587 -26.98 11.30 -19.39
CA LEU A 587 -28.40 11.21 -19.70
C LEU A 587 -29.27 11.21 -18.45
N ASP A 588 -28.79 10.64 -17.35
CA ASP A 588 -29.45 10.74 -16.05
C ASP A 588 -29.46 12.19 -15.56
N LEU A 589 -28.42 12.99 -15.84
CA LEU A 589 -28.38 14.40 -15.40
C LEU A 589 -29.43 15.18 -16.17
N TYR A 590 -29.45 14.97 -17.49
CA TYR A 590 -30.44 15.53 -18.38
C TYR A 590 -31.87 15.17 -17.97
N ALA A 591 -32.12 13.90 -17.63
CA ALA A 591 -33.46 13.45 -17.22
C ALA A 591 -33.88 13.96 -15.83
N SER A 592 -32.96 13.96 -14.87
CA SER A 592 -33.24 14.32 -13.47
C SER A 592 -33.39 15.82 -13.23
N THR A 593 -32.88 16.66 -14.15
CA THR A 593 -32.89 18.13 -14.03
C THR A 593 -33.71 18.84 -15.11
N ASP A 594 -34.72 18.16 -15.67
CA ASP A 594 -35.67 18.71 -16.65
C ASP A 594 -34.99 19.21 -17.95
N GLY A 595 -34.14 18.37 -18.52
CA GLY A 595 -33.31 18.62 -19.72
C GLY A 595 -34.02 19.20 -20.93
N GLU A 596 -35.30 18.86 -21.12
CA GLU A 596 -36.12 19.41 -22.21
C GLU A 596 -36.33 20.94 -22.09
N ASN A 597 -36.21 21.49 -20.88
CA ASN A 597 -36.45 22.90 -20.55
C ASN A 597 -35.18 23.67 -20.12
N TRP A 598 -33.99 23.08 -20.27
CA TRP A 598 -32.73 23.81 -20.10
C TRP A 598 -32.64 24.97 -21.09
N THR A 599 -31.96 26.05 -20.72
CA THR A 599 -31.77 27.22 -21.60
C THR A 599 -31.01 26.83 -22.87
N ASN A 600 -30.02 25.94 -22.75
CA ASN A 600 -29.27 25.36 -23.85
C ASN A 600 -29.03 23.86 -23.59
N ASN A 601 -29.61 23.02 -24.44
CA ASN A 601 -29.49 21.56 -24.43
C ASN A 601 -28.95 20.99 -25.76
N THR A 602 -28.19 21.80 -26.51
CA THR A 602 -27.62 21.39 -27.80
C THR A 602 -26.75 20.14 -27.62
N GLY A 603 -27.00 19.10 -28.41
CA GLY A 603 -26.31 17.80 -28.32
C GLY A 603 -26.97 16.81 -27.36
N TRP A 604 -27.35 17.26 -26.16
CA TRP A 604 -27.98 16.43 -25.11
C TRP A 604 -29.28 15.75 -25.58
N GLN A 605 -30.14 16.48 -26.29
CA GLN A 605 -31.39 15.95 -26.86
C GLN A 605 -31.16 14.83 -27.89
N ASP A 606 -30.08 14.90 -28.67
CA ASP A 606 -29.73 13.90 -29.68
C ASP A 606 -29.09 12.66 -29.03
N GLY A 607 -28.30 12.87 -27.98
CA GLY A 607 -27.79 11.82 -27.10
C GLY A 607 -28.90 11.04 -26.42
N PHE A 608 -29.84 11.75 -25.78
CA PHE A 608 -30.98 11.15 -25.08
C PHE A 608 -31.91 10.37 -26.03
N ALA A 609 -32.01 10.80 -27.29
CA ALA A 609 -32.75 10.07 -28.32
C ALA A 609 -31.98 8.88 -28.94
N GLY A 610 -30.73 8.64 -28.53
CA GLY A 610 -29.86 7.58 -29.06
C GLY A 610 -29.33 7.84 -30.47
N ASN A 611 -29.43 9.08 -30.96
CA ASN A 611 -29.07 9.44 -32.34
C ASN A 611 -27.60 9.88 -32.46
N ASN A 612 -26.96 10.31 -31.36
CA ASN A 612 -25.58 10.75 -31.35
C ASN A 612 -24.94 10.58 -29.96
N CYS A 613 -24.06 9.58 -29.79
CA CYS A 613 -23.32 9.33 -28.54
C CYS A 613 -21.96 10.05 -28.47
N ASN A 614 -21.67 10.98 -29.38
CA ASN A 614 -20.47 11.85 -29.27
C ASN A 614 -20.78 13.04 -28.37
N TYR A 615 -20.48 12.89 -27.07
CA TYR A 615 -20.74 13.87 -26.03
C TYR A 615 -19.78 15.07 -26.05
N CYS A 616 -18.60 14.95 -26.66
CA CYS A 616 -17.65 16.06 -26.77
C CYS A 616 -18.15 17.24 -27.61
N GLY A 617 -19.23 17.05 -28.36
CA GLY A 617 -19.93 18.12 -29.07
C GLY A 617 -21.14 18.71 -28.32
N TRP A 618 -21.45 18.22 -27.12
CA TRP A 618 -22.61 18.67 -26.36
C TRP A 618 -22.33 19.98 -25.63
N TYR A 619 -23.36 20.80 -25.45
CA TYR A 619 -23.22 22.08 -24.77
C TYR A 619 -22.69 21.89 -23.35
N GLY A 620 -21.69 22.68 -22.97
CA GLY A 620 -21.10 22.65 -21.63
C GLY A 620 -20.07 21.56 -21.40
N ILE A 621 -19.82 20.64 -22.35
CA ILE A 621 -18.84 19.56 -22.22
C ILE A 621 -17.53 19.94 -22.93
N GLU A 622 -16.41 19.82 -22.23
CA GLU A 622 -15.06 19.88 -22.81
C GLU A 622 -14.37 18.52 -22.64
N CYS A 623 -13.81 18.00 -23.74
CA CYS A 623 -13.04 16.77 -23.75
C CYS A 623 -11.56 17.00 -24.01
N ASN A 624 -10.73 16.07 -23.54
CA ASN A 624 -9.32 16.01 -23.91
C ASN A 624 -9.11 15.38 -25.31
N LEU A 625 -7.84 15.18 -25.70
CA LEU A 625 -7.47 14.62 -27.01
C LEU A 625 -7.79 13.11 -27.16
N ASN A 626 -8.09 12.42 -26.06
CA ASN A 626 -8.56 11.03 -26.03
C ASN A 626 -10.10 10.93 -25.99
N GLU A 627 -10.81 12.05 -26.19
CA GLU A 627 -12.28 12.15 -26.13
C GLU A 627 -12.87 11.93 -24.72
N GLU A 628 -12.09 12.07 -23.64
CA GLU A 628 -12.57 11.94 -22.26
C GLU A 628 -13.01 13.30 -21.69
N ILE A 629 -14.09 13.34 -20.90
CA ILE A 629 -14.65 14.59 -20.32
C ILE A 629 -13.73 15.13 -19.23
N ILE A 630 -13.25 16.36 -19.41
CA ILE A 630 -12.38 17.06 -18.45
C ILE A 630 -13.06 18.25 -17.76
N SER A 631 -14.10 18.82 -18.37
CA SER A 631 -14.86 19.93 -17.79
C SER A 631 -16.33 19.86 -18.18
N ILE A 632 -17.21 20.14 -17.22
CA ILE A 632 -18.64 20.36 -17.42
C ILE A 632 -19.01 21.72 -16.84
N ASP A 633 -19.49 22.63 -17.69
CA ASP A 633 -20.04 23.93 -17.31
C ASP A 633 -21.49 24.04 -17.79
N LEU A 634 -22.42 23.91 -16.84
CA LEU A 634 -23.85 24.08 -17.04
C LEU A 634 -24.39 25.20 -16.13
N SER A 635 -23.54 26.17 -15.80
CA SER A 635 -23.93 27.35 -15.03
C SER A 635 -24.99 28.19 -15.76
N ASP A 636 -25.89 28.83 -15.01
CA ASP A 636 -26.95 29.71 -15.55
C ASP A 636 -27.76 29.06 -16.69
N ASN A 637 -28.13 27.79 -16.54
CA ASN A 637 -28.76 27.00 -17.61
C ASN A 637 -30.18 26.50 -17.27
N ASN A 638 -30.78 27.01 -16.19
CA ASN A 638 -32.15 26.69 -15.76
C ASN A 638 -32.38 25.19 -15.47
N LEU A 639 -31.40 24.51 -14.89
CA LEU A 639 -31.55 23.12 -14.42
C LEU A 639 -32.51 23.08 -13.23
N ILE A 640 -33.57 22.27 -13.32
CA ILE A 640 -34.62 22.15 -12.29
C ILE A 640 -34.83 20.68 -11.95
N GLY A 641 -34.67 20.30 -10.68
CA GLY A 641 -34.83 18.92 -10.26
C GLY A 641 -33.88 18.59 -9.11
N GLY A 642 -33.33 17.39 -9.09
CA GLY A 642 -32.31 17.01 -8.11
C GLY A 642 -31.14 16.28 -8.76
N LEU A 643 -29.99 16.31 -8.09
CA LEU A 643 -28.82 15.52 -8.48
C LEU A 643 -29.03 14.06 -8.06
N GLY A 644 -29.11 13.16 -9.04
CA GLY A 644 -28.94 11.72 -8.84
C GLY A 644 -27.45 11.33 -8.75
N ASN A 645 -27.12 10.08 -9.12
CA ASN A 645 -25.74 9.60 -9.15
C ASN A 645 -25.11 9.88 -10.52
N ASN A 646 -24.91 11.15 -10.85
CA ASN A 646 -24.74 11.60 -12.24
C ASN A 646 -23.29 11.72 -12.73
N PHE A 647 -22.30 11.55 -11.85
CA PHE A 647 -20.91 11.83 -12.18
C PHE A 647 -19.95 10.73 -11.70
N THR A 648 -20.46 9.52 -11.45
CA THR A 648 -19.67 8.43 -10.87
C THR A 648 -18.63 7.84 -11.83
N ASN A 649 -18.86 7.95 -13.14
CA ASN A 649 -18.02 7.34 -14.17
C ASN A 649 -17.12 8.36 -14.89
N LEU A 650 -17.15 9.64 -14.49
CA LEU A 650 -16.38 10.72 -15.12
C LEU A 650 -14.99 10.90 -14.49
N ASN A 651 -14.14 9.87 -14.64
CA ASN A 651 -12.86 9.79 -13.93
C ASN A 651 -11.87 10.91 -14.29
N GLU A 652 -11.92 11.45 -15.50
CA GLU A 652 -11.03 12.53 -15.97
C GLU A 652 -11.59 13.94 -15.68
N LEU A 653 -12.78 14.06 -15.08
CA LEU A 653 -13.41 15.34 -14.81
C LEU A 653 -12.59 16.14 -13.80
N THR A 654 -12.15 17.33 -14.21
CA THR A 654 -11.31 18.23 -13.40
C THR A 654 -12.05 19.48 -12.93
N SER A 655 -13.14 19.86 -13.61
CA SER A 655 -13.95 21.05 -13.32
C SER A 655 -15.43 20.75 -13.53
N LEU A 656 -16.25 21.05 -12.52
CA LEU A 656 -17.70 20.93 -12.56
C LEU A 656 -18.35 22.22 -12.05
N ASP A 657 -19.06 22.92 -12.92
CA ASP A 657 -19.82 24.14 -12.58
C ASP A 657 -21.32 23.92 -12.87
N LEU A 658 -22.11 23.88 -11.79
CA LEU A 658 -23.56 23.78 -11.81
C LEU A 658 -24.21 25.01 -11.15
N SER A 659 -23.45 26.10 -10.98
CA SER A 659 -23.88 27.28 -10.25
C SER A 659 -25.02 28.05 -10.95
N ILE A 660 -25.76 28.85 -10.18
CA ILE A 660 -26.84 29.71 -10.73
C ILE A 660 -27.90 28.88 -11.44
N ASN A 661 -28.39 27.83 -10.78
CA ASN A 661 -29.48 26.99 -11.27
C ASN A 661 -30.57 26.87 -10.19
N LEU A 662 -31.53 25.97 -10.40
CA LEU A 662 -32.65 25.72 -9.49
C LEU A 662 -32.64 24.26 -9.02
N ILE A 663 -31.46 23.65 -8.94
CA ILE A 663 -31.29 22.27 -8.50
C ILE A 663 -31.59 22.19 -7.01
N SER A 664 -32.31 21.16 -6.60
CA SER A 664 -32.89 21.02 -5.26
C SER A 664 -32.75 19.59 -4.72
N GLY A 665 -33.02 19.42 -3.43
CA GLY A 665 -32.90 18.12 -2.77
C GLY A 665 -31.50 17.91 -2.16
N GLU A 666 -31.31 16.71 -1.61
CA GLU A 666 -30.06 16.32 -0.96
C GLU A 666 -29.04 15.80 -1.99
N ILE A 667 -27.76 16.05 -1.74
CA ILE A 667 -26.66 15.48 -2.53
C ILE A 667 -26.27 14.16 -1.87
N SER A 668 -26.37 13.04 -2.60
CA SER A 668 -25.91 11.75 -2.09
C SER A 668 -24.38 11.72 -1.97
N GLU A 669 -23.83 10.91 -1.06
CA GLU A 669 -22.36 10.76 -0.94
C GLU A 669 -21.68 10.28 -2.23
N ALA A 670 -22.44 9.64 -3.13
CA ALA A 670 -21.96 9.11 -4.41
C ALA A 670 -22.20 10.06 -5.60
N ALA A 671 -22.98 11.14 -5.44
CA ALA A 671 -23.41 11.97 -6.56
C ALA A 671 -22.25 12.63 -7.30
N ILE A 672 -21.20 13.02 -6.57
CA ILE A 672 -20.01 13.69 -7.09
C ILE A 672 -18.78 12.97 -6.50
N ASN A 673 -18.39 11.86 -7.12
CA ASN A 673 -17.25 11.05 -6.71
C ASN A 673 -16.28 10.84 -7.88
N THR A 674 -15.55 11.89 -8.20
CA THR A 674 -14.63 11.95 -9.35
C THR A 674 -13.19 12.16 -8.85
N ALA A 675 -12.30 11.22 -9.16
CA ALA A 675 -10.94 11.18 -8.61
C ALA A 675 -10.07 12.40 -8.96
N ASN A 676 -10.34 13.05 -10.10
CA ASN A 676 -9.53 14.13 -10.64
C ASN A 676 -10.10 15.54 -10.45
N LEU A 677 -11.27 15.67 -9.82
CA LEU A 677 -11.95 16.96 -9.69
C LEU A 677 -11.15 17.92 -8.82
N SER A 678 -10.96 19.13 -9.34
CA SER A 678 -10.15 20.18 -8.72
C SER A 678 -10.95 21.44 -8.42
N PHE A 679 -12.02 21.67 -9.18
CA PHE A 679 -12.94 22.79 -9.04
C PHE A 679 -14.37 22.27 -9.04
N LEU A 680 -15.14 22.67 -8.02
CA LEU A 680 -16.56 22.38 -7.89
C LEU A 680 -17.32 23.63 -7.49
N ASP A 681 -18.29 24.05 -8.32
CA ASP A 681 -19.21 25.13 -8.00
C ASP A 681 -20.66 24.65 -8.04
N LEU A 682 -21.29 24.65 -6.87
CA LEU A 682 -22.69 24.33 -6.61
C LEU A 682 -23.46 25.54 -6.07
N SER A 683 -22.84 26.73 -6.05
CA SER A 683 -23.39 27.91 -5.43
C SER A 683 -24.67 28.41 -6.11
N ASN A 684 -25.51 29.12 -5.37
CA ASN A 684 -26.75 29.71 -5.90
C ASN A 684 -27.70 28.66 -6.49
N ASN A 685 -28.03 27.65 -5.69
CA ASN A 685 -29.01 26.61 -5.99
C ASN A 685 -29.99 26.47 -4.80
N ASN A 686 -30.84 25.44 -4.82
CA ASN A 686 -31.79 25.10 -3.74
C ASN A 686 -31.42 23.76 -3.07
N PHE A 687 -30.13 23.39 -3.02
CA PHE A 687 -29.70 22.16 -2.35
C PHE A 687 -30.04 22.20 -0.86
N SER A 688 -30.40 21.04 -0.28
CA SER A 688 -30.80 20.90 1.12
C SER A 688 -30.14 19.71 1.79
N GLY A 689 -30.32 19.55 3.11
CA GLY A 689 -29.74 18.43 3.87
C GLY A 689 -28.27 18.65 4.23
N VAL A 690 -27.57 17.59 4.64
CA VAL A 690 -26.17 17.69 5.09
C VAL A 690 -25.22 17.77 3.89
N PHE A 691 -24.22 18.67 3.96
CA PHE A 691 -23.19 18.74 2.93
C PHE A 691 -22.32 17.47 2.95
N PRO A 692 -22.19 16.71 1.85
CA PRO A 692 -21.48 15.42 1.85
C PRO A 692 -19.98 15.58 2.14
N THR A 693 -19.48 14.88 3.14
CA THR A 693 -18.04 14.84 3.48
C THR A 693 -17.21 14.18 2.37
N SER A 694 -17.81 13.23 1.63
CA SER A 694 -17.16 12.52 0.52
C SER A 694 -16.62 13.48 -0.55
N ILE A 695 -17.37 14.56 -0.84
CA ILE A 695 -16.96 15.61 -1.79
C ILE A 695 -15.65 16.25 -1.30
N ILE A 696 -15.52 16.59 -0.02
CA ILE A 696 -14.31 17.26 0.48
C ILE A 696 -13.11 16.30 0.53
N THR A 697 -13.35 14.99 0.73
CA THR A 697 -12.27 13.99 0.78
C THR A 697 -11.67 13.62 -0.57
N GLY A 698 -12.21 14.12 -1.68
CA GLY A 698 -11.66 13.92 -3.02
C GLY A 698 -10.21 14.42 -3.15
N ALA A 699 -9.29 13.57 -3.65
CA ALA A 699 -7.85 13.74 -3.53
C ALA A 699 -7.25 15.00 -4.23
N LYS A 700 -7.99 15.64 -5.15
CA LYS A 700 -7.49 16.77 -5.97
C LYS A 700 -8.28 18.07 -5.84
N LEU A 701 -9.34 18.14 -5.02
CA LEU A 701 -10.15 19.35 -4.88
C LEU A 701 -9.35 20.50 -4.26
N ILE A 702 -9.42 21.67 -4.92
CA ILE A 702 -8.74 22.90 -4.53
C ILE A 702 -9.77 23.96 -4.12
N ASN A 703 -10.88 24.06 -4.86
CA ASN A 703 -11.93 25.03 -4.61
C ASN A 703 -13.30 24.33 -4.62
N ILE A 704 -14.03 24.50 -3.53
CA ILE A 704 -15.43 24.11 -3.41
C ILE A 704 -16.23 25.36 -3.06
N SER A 705 -17.18 25.70 -3.93
CA SER A 705 -18.15 26.77 -3.70
C SER A 705 -19.56 26.19 -3.64
N ALA A 706 -20.21 26.32 -2.49
CA ALA A 706 -21.56 25.81 -2.24
C ALA A 706 -22.42 26.82 -1.44
N GLY A 707 -22.01 28.09 -1.43
CA GLY A 707 -22.75 29.16 -0.76
C GLY A 707 -24.09 29.48 -1.42
N ASN A 708 -24.99 30.11 -0.66
CA ASN A 708 -26.36 30.44 -1.07
C ASN A 708 -27.16 29.19 -1.48
N ASN A 709 -27.27 28.24 -0.54
CA ASN A 709 -28.10 27.05 -0.62
C ASN A 709 -28.88 26.90 0.70
N ALA A 710 -29.49 25.74 0.96
CA ALA A 710 -30.15 25.38 2.22
C ALA A 710 -29.46 24.17 2.89
N PHE A 711 -28.14 24.05 2.77
CA PHE A 711 -27.40 22.99 3.47
C PHE A 711 -27.49 23.18 4.99
N SER A 712 -27.70 22.10 5.73
CA SER A 712 -27.94 22.09 7.18
C SER A 712 -27.08 21.06 7.89
N GLY A 713 -27.15 21.02 9.23
CA GLY A 713 -26.33 20.13 10.05
C GLY A 713 -24.94 20.71 10.34
N ASN A 714 -24.04 19.88 10.82
CA ASN A 714 -22.71 20.32 11.25
C ASN A 714 -21.76 20.52 10.07
N LEU A 715 -20.68 21.28 10.29
CA LEU A 715 -19.60 21.39 9.33
C LEU A 715 -19.01 20.00 8.99
N PRO A 716 -18.70 19.73 7.72
CA PRO A 716 -18.17 18.44 7.30
C PRO A 716 -16.78 18.17 7.89
N GLU A 717 -16.56 16.98 8.45
CA GLU A 717 -15.23 16.52 8.85
C GLU A 717 -14.44 15.96 7.67
N PHE A 718 -13.14 16.25 7.62
CA PHE A 718 -12.23 15.70 6.62
C PHE A 718 -10.84 15.46 7.21
N THR A 719 -10.01 14.67 6.52
CA THR A 719 -8.62 14.40 6.95
C THR A 719 -7.65 15.43 6.38
N TYR A 720 -6.49 15.58 7.02
CA TYR A 720 -5.46 16.60 6.68
C TYR A 720 -4.83 16.49 5.28
N SER A 721 -5.34 15.63 4.40
CA SER A 721 -4.77 15.29 3.09
C SER A 721 -5.40 16.05 1.92
N THR A 722 -6.32 16.98 2.16
CA THR A 722 -6.98 17.72 1.09
C THR A 722 -6.04 18.79 0.51
N LYS A 723 -5.92 18.89 -0.82
CA LYS A 723 -5.32 20.06 -1.52
C LYS A 723 -6.21 21.31 -1.45
N LEU A 724 -7.34 21.21 -0.73
CA LEU A 724 -8.35 22.24 -0.59
C LEU A 724 -7.75 23.53 -0.07
N GLN A 725 -8.01 24.61 -0.80
CA GLN A 725 -7.59 25.96 -0.49
C GLN A 725 -8.77 26.85 -0.16
N VAL A 726 -9.94 26.61 -0.79
CA VAL A 726 -11.15 27.41 -0.57
C VAL A 726 -12.32 26.47 -0.31
N LEU A 727 -13.02 26.71 0.79
CA LEU A 727 -14.31 26.09 1.10
C LEU A 727 -15.31 27.20 1.43
N ASP A 728 -16.23 27.45 0.50
CA ASP A 728 -17.33 28.40 0.69
C ASP A 728 -18.65 27.65 0.93
N LEU A 729 -19.14 27.77 2.16
CA LEU A 729 -20.43 27.28 2.64
C LEU A 729 -21.28 28.44 3.21
N SER A 730 -21.01 29.67 2.78
CA SER A 730 -21.72 30.87 3.25
C SER A 730 -23.21 30.87 2.91
N ASN A 731 -24.01 31.55 3.72
CA ASN A 731 -25.45 31.72 3.52
C ASN A 731 -26.17 30.37 3.33
N ASN A 732 -26.04 29.50 4.32
CA ASN A 732 -26.69 28.20 4.45
C ASN A 732 -27.38 28.10 5.83
N GLU A 733 -27.78 26.90 6.26
CA GLU A 733 -28.41 26.58 7.55
C GLU A 733 -27.51 25.69 8.42
N ILE A 734 -26.18 25.85 8.32
CA ILE A 734 -25.18 25.04 9.05
C ILE A 734 -25.16 25.45 10.54
N ILE A 735 -25.01 24.46 11.43
CA ILE A 735 -25.10 24.63 12.89
C ILE A 735 -23.89 24.04 13.62
N GLY A 736 -23.77 24.31 14.92
CA GLY A 736 -22.87 23.59 15.83
C GLY A 736 -21.46 24.18 15.95
N CYS A 737 -20.50 23.32 16.30
CA CYS A 737 -19.11 23.69 16.55
C CYS A 737 -18.20 23.48 15.32
N PHE A 738 -17.02 24.11 15.32
CA PHE A 738 -15.98 23.87 14.33
C PHE A 738 -15.23 22.57 14.68
N PRO A 739 -15.16 21.57 13.79
CA PRO A 739 -14.34 20.40 14.06
C PRO A 739 -12.85 20.75 14.19
N GLY A 740 -12.12 20.10 15.10
CA GLY A 740 -10.69 20.39 15.35
C GLY A 740 -9.79 20.39 14.10
N VAL A 741 -10.15 19.67 13.03
CA VAL A 741 -9.40 19.65 11.76
C VAL A 741 -9.28 21.05 11.13
N TYR A 742 -10.29 21.91 11.29
CA TYR A 742 -10.31 23.24 10.67
C TYR A 742 -9.24 24.17 11.24
N THR A 743 -8.76 23.91 12.47
CA THR A 743 -7.62 24.66 13.04
C THR A 743 -6.38 24.61 12.15
N ARG A 744 -6.16 23.47 11.45
CA ARG A 744 -5.04 23.32 10.53
C ARG A 744 -5.34 23.83 9.12
N PHE A 745 -6.57 23.62 8.64
CA PHE A 745 -7.02 24.13 7.36
C PHE A 745 -6.83 25.66 7.27
N LEU A 746 -7.22 26.39 8.32
CA LEU A 746 -7.14 27.85 8.40
C LEU A 746 -5.70 28.42 8.37
N TYR A 747 -4.64 27.59 8.43
CA TYR A 747 -3.27 28.10 8.21
C TYR A 747 -3.02 28.48 6.75
N ASN A 748 -3.55 27.70 5.82
CA ASN A 748 -3.22 27.78 4.39
C ASN A 748 -4.46 27.84 3.48
N GLY A 749 -5.65 27.60 4.01
CA GLY A 749 -6.93 27.68 3.31
C GLY A 749 -7.81 28.83 3.80
N GLU A 750 -8.85 29.11 3.03
CA GLU A 750 -9.88 30.11 3.26
C GLU A 750 -11.21 29.38 3.47
N LEU A 751 -11.78 29.53 4.68
CA LEU A 751 -13.10 29.04 5.04
C LEU A 751 -14.06 30.22 5.02
N ILE A 752 -15.12 30.14 4.21
CA ILE A 752 -16.15 31.17 4.13
C ILE A 752 -17.46 30.53 4.58
N VAL A 753 -17.90 30.86 5.80
CA VAL A 753 -19.10 30.29 6.43
C VAL A 753 -20.03 31.37 6.99
N GLU A 754 -19.86 32.62 6.56
CA GLU A 754 -20.70 33.74 6.99
C GLU A 754 -22.18 33.50 6.65
N GLY A 755 -23.09 33.99 7.49
CA GLY A 755 -24.53 33.84 7.27
C GLY A 755 -25.10 32.47 7.70
N ASN A 756 -24.41 31.74 8.55
CA ASN A 756 -24.89 30.53 9.24
C ASN A 756 -25.13 30.85 10.73
N ASP A 757 -26.30 31.36 11.08
CA ASP A 757 -26.57 32.00 12.39
C ASP A 757 -26.40 31.07 13.61
N ASP A 758 -26.65 29.76 13.45
CA ASP A 758 -26.61 28.75 14.51
C ASP A 758 -25.26 27.99 14.59
N LEU A 759 -24.29 28.36 13.75
CA LEU A 759 -22.89 27.93 13.87
C LEU A 759 -22.18 28.79 14.93
N ALA A 760 -21.15 28.26 15.60
CA ALA A 760 -20.34 29.04 16.54
C ALA A 760 -19.90 30.40 15.91
N PHE A 761 -20.10 31.50 16.65
CA PHE A 761 -19.92 32.88 16.19
C PHE A 761 -20.82 33.36 15.03
N GLY A 762 -21.90 32.63 14.70
CA GLY A 762 -22.75 32.93 13.54
C GLY A 762 -22.01 32.76 12.20
N GLY A 763 -20.95 31.95 12.21
CA GLY A 763 -20.02 31.81 11.09
C GLY A 763 -19.12 33.04 10.84
N ASP A 764 -19.18 34.07 11.70
CA ASP A 764 -18.41 35.31 11.52
C ASP A 764 -17.00 35.19 12.12
N PHE A 765 -16.07 34.64 11.35
CA PHE A 765 -14.68 34.41 11.75
C PHE A 765 -13.76 35.61 11.40
N TYR A 766 -13.86 36.73 12.12
CA TYR A 766 -12.90 37.84 11.98
C TYR A 766 -11.59 37.61 12.75
N GLY A 767 -10.66 36.85 12.15
CA GLY A 767 -9.24 36.87 12.52
C GLY A 767 -8.61 35.51 12.81
N LYS A 768 -7.40 35.29 12.29
CA LYS A 768 -6.59 34.08 12.54
C LYS A 768 -6.56 33.75 14.05
N PRO A 769 -6.79 32.50 14.47
CA PRO A 769 -7.13 32.18 15.86
C PRO A 769 -5.92 32.34 16.77
N SER A 770 -5.99 33.30 17.69
CA SER A 770 -5.19 33.27 18.93
C SER A 770 -5.95 32.69 20.12
N SER A 771 -7.24 32.40 19.94
CA SER A 771 -8.09 31.67 20.88
C SER A 771 -8.78 30.57 20.09
N TYR A 772 -8.55 29.31 20.45
CA TYR A 772 -9.16 28.12 19.85
C TYR A 772 -10.65 27.97 20.22
N SER A 773 -11.33 29.10 20.40
CA SER A 773 -12.74 29.22 20.75
C SER A 773 -13.62 28.77 19.58
N GLY A 774 -14.68 28.00 19.86
CA GLY A 774 -15.67 27.47 18.93
C GLY A 774 -15.37 26.08 18.40
N PHE A 775 -14.29 25.44 18.83
CA PHE A 775 -13.87 24.12 18.35
C PHE A 775 -14.31 22.99 19.28
N ASP A 776 -14.83 21.90 18.70
CA ASP A 776 -15.10 20.63 19.39
C ASP A 776 -13.86 19.73 19.26
N PHE A 777 -13.11 19.56 20.36
CA PHE A 777 -11.81 18.90 20.39
C PHE A 777 -11.87 17.43 20.80
N ASP A 778 -12.81 17.05 21.65
CA ASP A 778 -13.01 15.69 22.14
C ASP A 778 -14.13 14.92 21.42
N LYS A 779 -14.84 15.61 20.52
CA LYS A 779 -15.85 15.08 19.58
C LYS A 779 -17.13 14.65 20.27
N ASP A 780 -17.54 15.34 21.31
CA ASP A 780 -18.82 15.10 21.98
C ASP A 780 -20.00 15.90 21.38
N GLY A 781 -19.69 16.86 20.49
CA GLY A 781 -20.65 17.72 19.80
C GLY A 781 -20.88 19.07 20.48
N PHE A 782 -20.17 19.36 21.58
CA PHE A 782 -20.20 20.61 22.31
C PHE A 782 -18.84 21.33 22.16
N CYS A 783 -18.82 22.62 22.47
CA CYS A 783 -17.60 23.41 22.50
C CYS A 783 -17.78 24.53 23.51
N PHE A 784 -16.71 25.10 24.06
CA PHE A 784 -16.79 26.09 25.14
C PHE A 784 -17.86 27.21 25.02
N GLU A 785 -18.14 27.74 23.83
CA GLU A 785 -19.22 28.74 23.63
C GLU A 785 -20.64 28.14 23.55
N ILE A 786 -20.74 26.83 23.30
CA ILE A 786 -21.94 26.01 23.19
C ILE A 786 -21.85 24.87 24.22
N ASP A 787 -22.06 25.21 25.50
CA ASP A 787 -22.43 24.24 26.56
C ASP A 787 -21.38 23.16 26.95
N ASP A 788 -20.08 23.33 26.66
CA ASP A 788 -18.99 22.47 27.16
C ASP A 788 -18.21 23.13 28.32
N CYS A 789 -17.87 22.36 29.36
CA CYS A 789 -17.01 22.81 30.46
C CYS A 789 -15.57 22.25 30.44
N GLU A 790 -15.29 21.17 29.70
CA GLU A 790 -13.97 20.56 29.53
C GLU A 790 -13.77 19.98 28.11
N ASP A 791 -13.31 20.82 27.16
CA ASP A 791 -13.12 20.49 25.71
C ASP A 791 -12.18 19.28 25.39
N TYR A 792 -11.70 18.52 26.38
CA TYR A 792 -10.80 17.37 26.17
C TYR A 792 -11.34 16.05 26.75
N ASP A 793 -12.53 16.06 27.35
CA ASP A 793 -13.14 14.88 27.96
C ASP A 793 -14.60 14.73 27.52
N ASN A 794 -14.82 13.81 26.57
CA ASN A 794 -16.13 13.58 25.96
C ASN A 794 -17.21 13.00 26.89
N THR A 795 -16.90 12.84 28.18
CA THR A 795 -17.85 12.47 29.22
C THR A 795 -18.30 13.67 30.06
N ILE A 796 -17.77 14.87 29.77
CA ILE A 796 -17.97 16.08 30.56
C ILE A 796 -18.57 17.17 29.66
N TYR A 797 -19.88 17.37 29.72
CA TYR A 797 -20.58 18.42 28.99
C TYR A 797 -21.91 18.74 29.68
N ASN A 798 -22.46 19.92 29.43
CA ASN A 798 -23.67 20.37 30.13
C ASN A 798 -24.85 19.40 29.91
N GLY A 799 -25.31 18.77 31.00
CA GLY A 799 -26.40 17.79 30.96
C GLY A 799 -26.00 16.35 30.57
N ALA A 800 -24.71 16.01 30.60
CA ALA A 800 -24.26 14.63 30.47
C ALA A 800 -24.82 13.71 31.57
N PRO A 801 -24.90 12.39 31.37
CA PRO A 801 -25.25 11.47 32.45
C PRO A 801 -24.10 11.31 33.45
N GLU A 802 -24.35 11.61 34.72
CA GLU A 802 -23.40 11.37 35.81
C GLU A 802 -22.93 9.91 35.90
N LEU A 803 -21.62 9.74 36.16
CA LEU A 803 -20.96 8.46 36.43
C LEU A 803 -20.49 8.41 37.90
N CYS A 804 -20.17 7.21 38.44
CA CYS A 804 -19.68 7.05 39.82
C CYS A 804 -18.15 7.09 39.87
N ASP A 805 -17.52 8.10 39.28
CA ASP A 805 -16.06 8.15 39.06
C ASP A 805 -15.35 9.32 39.76
N GLY A 806 -16.12 10.22 40.38
CA GLY A 806 -15.61 11.38 41.10
C GLY A 806 -15.43 12.62 40.23
N LEU A 807 -15.98 12.64 39.01
CA LEU A 807 -16.00 13.77 38.09
C LEU A 807 -17.39 14.45 38.06
N ASP A 808 -17.43 15.73 37.69
CA ASP A 808 -18.65 16.52 37.42
C ASP A 808 -18.94 16.34 35.93
N ASN A 809 -19.68 15.30 35.57
CA ASN A 809 -19.88 14.95 34.16
C ASN A 809 -20.84 15.93 33.49
N ASP A 810 -21.83 16.42 34.22
CA ASP A 810 -22.89 17.26 33.65
C ASP A 810 -22.64 18.77 33.77
N CYS A 811 -21.48 19.16 34.30
CA CYS A 811 -21.03 20.55 34.46
C CYS A 811 -21.93 21.41 35.37
N ASP A 812 -22.80 20.81 36.19
CA ASP A 812 -23.71 21.54 37.05
C ASP A 812 -23.05 22.05 38.36
N GLY A 813 -21.82 21.60 38.62
CA GLY A 813 -21.00 21.96 39.77
C GLY A 813 -21.16 21.02 40.97
N ASP A 814 -22.09 20.08 40.91
CA ASP A 814 -22.14 18.90 41.75
C ASP A 814 -21.33 17.77 41.07
N VAL A 815 -21.14 16.64 41.74
CA VAL A 815 -20.28 15.55 41.24
C VAL A 815 -21.05 14.29 41.59
N ASP A 816 -21.08 13.29 40.72
CA ASP A 816 -21.74 11.97 40.85
C ASP A 816 -23.17 12.03 41.47
N GLU A 817 -23.94 13.11 41.26
CA GLU A 817 -25.24 13.28 41.92
C GLU A 817 -26.34 12.38 41.33
N GLY A 818 -27.33 12.05 42.16
CA GLY A 818 -28.42 11.14 41.75
C GLY A 818 -28.06 9.65 41.63
N LEU A 819 -26.78 9.26 41.75
CA LEU A 819 -26.31 7.86 41.60
C LEU A 819 -26.46 6.98 42.86
N ASP A 820 -27.03 7.52 43.93
CA ASP A 820 -27.18 6.92 45.26
C ASP A 820 -28.18 5.75 45.41
N SER A 821 -28.68 5.16 44.31
CA SER A 821 -29.86 4.27 44.33
C SER A 821 -29.57 2.75 44.35
N GLY A 822 -28.29 2.33 44.36
CA GLY A 822 -27.87 0.92 44.36
C GLY A 822 -27.82 0.24 45.75
N PRO A 823 -27.44 -1.04 45.83
CA PRO A 823 -27.05 -1.68 47.10
C PRO A 823 -25.73 -1.08 47.57
N ASN A 824 -25.77 0.13 48.11
CA ASN A 824 -24.60 0.95 48.44
C ASN A 824 -23.82 0.43 49.64
N LYS A 825 -23.92 -0.85 50.05
CA LYS A 825 -23.28 -1.32 51.28
C LYS A 825 -22.43 -2.55 51.04
N TRP A 826 -21.13 -2.34 51.21
CA TRP A 826 -20.08 -3.32 51.02
C TRP A 826 -19.63 -3.90 52.32
N ILE A 827 -19.50 -5.23 52.37
CA ILE A 827 -19.03 -5.95 53.54
C ILE A 827 -17.81 -6.77 53.12
N GLY A 828 -16.65 -6.46 53.68
CA GLY A 828 -15.43 -7.22 53.39
C GLY A 828 -14.26 -6.89 54.31
N PRO A 829 -13.18 -7.68 54.31
CA PRO A 829 -13.12 -9.05 53.82
C PRO A 829 -13.60 -10.07 54.85
N THR A 830 -13.83 -11.31 54.40
CA THR A 830 -14.19 -12.44 55.26
C THR A 830 -12.96 -13.15 55.88
N SER A 831 -11.74 -12.70 55.52
CA SER A 831 -10.43 -13.14 56.01
C SER A 831 -9.36 -12.05 55.76
N ASP A 832 -8.16 -12.17 56.32
CA ASP A 832 -7.09 -11.20 56.06
C ASP A 832 -6.80 -11.05 54.55
N GLY A 833 -6.72 -9.81 54.03
CA GLY A 833 -6.68 -9.55 52.58
C GLY A 833 -6.15 -8.18 52.15
N ASN A 834 -6.13 -7.92 50.84
CA ASN A 834 -5.70 -6.65 50.21
C ASN A 834 -6.88 -5.80 49.74
N TRP A 835 -6.78 -4.47 49.87
CA TRP A 835 -7.84 -3.51 49.53
C TRP A 835 -8.28 -3.59 48.06
N ASP A 836 -7.32 -3.47 47.13
CA ASP A 836 -7.59 -3.41 45.69
C ASP A 836 -7.97 -4.76 45.05
N ASP A 837 -8.02 -5.82 45.85
CA ASP A 837 -8.43 -7.13 45.36
C ASP A 837 -9.95 -7.26 45.50
N HIS A 838 -10.66 -7.08 44.39
CA HIS A 838 -12.12 -7.19 44.28
C HIS A 838 -12.69 -8.48 44.90
N THR A 839 -11.92 -9.56 44.98
CA THR A 839 -12.37 -10.84 45.56
C THR A 839 -12.53 -10.80 47.08
N ASN A 840 -11.97 -9.77 47.72
CA ASN A 840 -12.08 -9.53 49.16
C ASN A 840 -13.41 -8.87 49.56
N TRP A 841 -14.26 -8.46 48.62
CA TRP A 841 -15.48 -7.68 48.90
C TRP A 841 -16.76 -8.45 48.56
N SER A 842 -17.83 -8.22 49.34
CA SER A 842 -19.10 -8.97 49.26
C SER A 842 -19.77 -9.02 47.89
N LEU A 843 -19.54 -8.04 47.01
CA LEU A 843 -20.11 -7.98 45.66
C LEU A 843 -19.07 -8.20 44.54
N GLY A 844 -17.84 -8.59 44.87
CA GLY A 844 -16.83 -8.96 43.87
C GLY A 844 -16.29 -7.81 43.01
N HIS A 845 -16.40 -6.56 43.47
CA HIS A 845 -15.72 -5.37 42.91
C HIS A 845 -15.14 -4.51 44.06
N VAL A 846 -14.22 -3.60 43.76
CA VAL A 846 -13.65 -2.67 44.75
C VAL A 846 -14.64 -1.52 44.95
N PRO A 847 -14.95 -1.09 46.18
CA PRO A 847 -15.94 -0.02 46.40
C PRO A 847 -15.56 1.33 45.76
N GLN A 848 -16.53 2.07 45.20
CA GLN A 848 -16.38 3.35 44.48
C GLN A 848 -17.02 4.57 45.21
N ALA A 849 -16.93 5.76 44.59
CA ALA A 849 -17.26 7.09 45.16
C ALA A 849 -18.66 7.18 45.82
N CYS A 850 -19.63 6.44 45.31
CA CYS A 850 -21.03 6.50 45.74
C CYS A 850 -21.44 5.36 46.69
N GLU A 851 -20.48 4.60 47.25
CA GLU A 851 -20.77 3.38 47.99
C GLU A 851 -20.29 3.42 49.47
N ASP A 852 -21.13 2.93 50.40
CA ASP A 852 -20.81 2.72 51.82
C ASP A 852 -20.00 1.43 52.01
N THR A 853 -18.94 1.49 52.80
CA THR A 853 -18.02 0.38 53.04
C THR A 853 -17.95 0.00 54.52
N GLU A 854 -18.14 -1.29 54.83
CA GLU A 854 -18.04 -1.86 56.17
C GLU A 854 -16.97 -2.95 56.25
N ILE A 855 -16.06 -2.77 57.20
CA ILE A 855 -14.92 -3.66 57.41
C ILE A 855 -15.14 -4.43 58.71
N GLY A 856 -15.36 -5.75 58.61
CA GLY A 856 -15.46 -6.67 59.74
C GLY A 856 -16.50 -6.31 60.81
N MET A 857 -17.65 -5.75 60.38
CA MET A 857 -18.77 -5.44 61.29
C MET A 857 -19.56 -6.67 61.76
N GLU A 858 -19.52 -7.78 61.01
CA GLU A 858 -20.12 -9.07 61.37
C GLU A 858 -19.12 -10.20 61.11
N GLY A 859 -18.65 -10.91 62.15
CA GLY A 859 -17.71 -12.03 62.01
C GLY A 859 -16.46 -11.93 62.90
N PRO A 860 -15.49 -12.86 62.76
CA PRO A 860 -14.21 -12.79 63.48
C PRO A 860 -13.39 -11.57 63.04
N ALA A 861 -12.49 -11.09 63.89
CA ALA A 861 -11.50 -10.06 63.58
C ALA A 861 -10.85 -10.24 62.19
N VAL A 862 -10.77 -9.15 61.41
CA VAL A 862 -10.20 -9.17 60.04
C VAL A 862 -9.20 -8.04 59.85
N THR A 863 -8.07 -8.34 59.22
CA THR A 863 -7.04 -7.38 58.83
C THR A 863 -7.06 -7.13 57.32
N ILE A 864 -7.27 -5.88 56.89
CA ILE A 864 -7.13 -5.48 55.48
C ILE A 864 -5.90 -4.58 55.31
N ARG A 865 -5.18 -4.75 54.20
CA ARG A 865 -3.95 -4.01 53.86
C ARG A 865 -4.10 -3.35 52.50
N ASP A 866 -3.46 -2.20 52.30
CA ASP A 866 -3.31 -1.58 50.98
C ASP A 866 -2.05 -2.11 50.24
N MET A 867 -2.10 -2.29 48.91
CA MET A 867 -0.98 -2.83 48.11
C MET A 867 -0.06 -1.68 47.66
N ALA A 868 1.24 -1.83 47.91
CA ALA A 868 2.26 -0.91 47.43
C ALA A 868 2.47 -1.03 45.90
N THR A 869 1.59 -0.43 45.11
CA THR A 869 1.91 -0.04 43.73
C THR A 869 2.43 1.40 43.73
N GLU A 870 3.46 1.70 42.94
CA GLU A 870 4.20 2.97 43.00
C GLU A 870 3.42 4.20 42.45
N ALA A 871 2.15 4.03 42.08
CA ALA A 871 1.27 5.08 41.58
C ALA A 871 0.40 5.65 42.71
N TYR A 872 0.12 6.96 42.66
CA TYR A 872 -0.92 7.56 43.49
C TYR A 872 -2.27 6.99 43.05
N THR A 873 -2.93 6.24 43.91
CA THR A 873 -4.32 5.81 43.70
C THR A 873 -5.20 6.61 44.67
N ASP A 874 -5.95 7.55 44.11
CA ASP A 874 -6.98 8.27 44.82
C ASP A 874 -8.23 7.37 44.89
N GLN A 875 -8.69 7.07 46.11
CA GLN A 875 -9.85 6.21 46.35
C GLN A 875 -11.00 7.05 46.89
N TYR A 876 -12.16 6.94 46.25
CA TYR A 876 -13.36 7.71 46.59
C TYR A 876 -14.41 6.78 47.21
N PHE A 877 -15.05 7.21 48.29
CA PHE A 877 -16.08 6.45 49.01
C PHE A 877 -17.22 7.36 49.48
N LYS A 878 -18.39 6.77 49.70
CA LYS A 878 -19.49 7.49 50.37
C LYS A 878 -19.29 7.54 51.88
N SER A 879 -19.13 6.38 52.52
CA SER A 879 -18.82 6.26 53.95
C SER A 879 -17.95 5.04 54.23
N ILE A 880 -17.18 5.05 55.33
CA ILE A 880 -16.39 3.88 55.76
C ILE A 880 -16.60 3.60 57.26
N CYS A 881 -16.94 2.37 57.60
CA CYS A 881 -17.05 1.90 58.99
C CYS A 881 -16.11 0.73 59.27
N ILE A 882 -15.26 0.86 60.29
CA ILE A 882 -14.34 -0.19 60.75
C ILE A 882 -14.93 -0.83 62.01
N GLY A 883 -15.20 -2.13 61.99
CA GLY A 883 -15.78 -2.90 63.08
C GLY A 883 -14.85 -3.01 64.31
N PRO A 884 -15.40 -3.29 65.51
CA PRO A 884 -14.67 -3.23 66.79
C PRO A 884 -13.53 -4.25 66.94
N GLU A 885 -13.56 -5.35 66.19
CA GLU A 885 -12.51 -6.37 66.17
C GLU A 885 -11.66 -6.30 64.89
N SER A 886 -11.86 -5.29 64.04
CA SER A 886 -11.23 -5.21 62.72
C SER A 886 -9.99 -4.31 62.72
N GLU A 887 -9.06 -4.58 61.79
CA GLU A 887 -7.84 -3.81 61.61
C GLU A 887 -7.67 -3.34 60.15
N LEU A 888 -7.56 -2.03 59.93
CA LEU A 888 -7.27 -1.42 58.64
C LEU A 888 -5.82 -0.92 58.63
N ASN A 889 -4.99 -1.47 57.74
CA ASN A 889 -3.59 -1.08 57.59
C ASN A 889 -3.36 -0.34 56.28
N LEU A 890 -3.10 0.97 56.37
CA LEU A 890 -2.78 1.82 55.23
C LEU A 890 -1.27 1.93 55.05
N SER A 891 -0.77 1.48 53.90
CA SER A 891 0.65 1.54 53.52
C SER A 891 0.88 2.64 52.46
N SER A 892 2.08 2.75 51.86
CA SER A 892 2.48 3.69 50.78
C SER A 892 1.76 5.05 50.70
N LYS A 893 1.53 5.65 49.51
CA LYS A 893 0.91 6.97 49.31
C LYS A 893 -0.56 6.79 48.93
N PHE A 894 -1.42 6.65 49.94
CA PHE A 894 -2.85 6.39 49.78
C PHE A 894 -3.67 7.67 50.03
N SER A 895 -4.48 8.11 49.07
CA SER A 895 -5.43 9.21 49.30
C SER A 895 -6.86 8.68 49.34
N MET A 896 -7.57 8.99 50.41
CA MET A 896 -8.95 8.59 50.63
C MET A 896 -9.84 9.82 50.60
N TYR A 897 -10.86 9.82 49.75
CA TYR A 897 -11.85 10.87 49.62
C TYR A 897 -13.19 10.31 50.02
N VAL A 898 -13.86 10.97 50.96
CA VAL A 898 -15.17 10.59 51.45
C VAL A 898 -16.16 11.67 51.05
N LYS A 899 -17.16 11.31 50.25
CA LYS A 899 -18.15 12.23 49.68
C LYS A 899 -19.52 11.93 50.27
N ASN A 900 -20.16 12.93 50.87
CA ASN A 900 -21.51 12.82 51.48
C ASN A 900 -21.65 11.89 52.71
N GLY A 901 -20.56 11.41 53.29
CA GLY A 901 -20.60 10.53 54.48
C GLY A 901 -19.49 10.78 55.51
N PHE A 902 -19.08 9.71 56.20
CA PHE A 902 -18.14 9.80 57.33
C PHE A 902 -17.25 8.56 57.45
N VAL A 903 -16.09 8.73 58.11
CA VAL A 903 -15.25 7.61 58.56
C VAL A 903 -15.54 7.33 60.02
N LEU A 904 -16.01 6.13 60.35
CA LEU A 904 -16.25 5.68 61.72
C LEU A 904 -15.32 4.51 62.07
N ASN A 905 -14.42 4.73 63.03
CA ASN A 905 -13.50 3.71 63.50
C ASN A 905 -13.93 3.15 64.86
N HIS A 906 -14.44 1.91 64.90
CA HIS A 906 -14.63 1.16 66.14
C HIS A 906 -13.46 0.20 66.45
N GLY A 907 -12.66 -0.18 65.44
CA GLY A 907 -11.56 -1.14 65.54
C GLY A 907 -10.19 -0.48 65.65
N THR A 908 -9.22 -0.99 64.88
CA THR A 908 -7.85 -0.45 64.82
C THR A 908 -7.52 0.08 63.42
N LEU A 909 -7.14 1.36 63.34
CA LEU A 909 -6.65 2.00 62.12
C LEU A 909 -5.14 2.25 62.24
N ASN A 910 -4.34 1.58 61.41
CA ASN A 910 -2.89 1.67 61.40
C ASN A 910 -2.38 2.42 60.17
N ILE A 911 -1.67 3.52 60.39
CA ILE A 911 -1.03 4.33 59.35
C ILE A 911 0.46 3.97 59.28
N ASN A 912 0.80 3.18 58.25
CA ASN A 912 2.12 2.65 57.95
C ASN A 912 2.83 3.40 56.79
N GLY A 913 2.18 4.40 56.18
CA GLY A 913 2.67 5.17 55.02
C GLY A 913 2.31 6.67 55.05
N TYR A 914 2.25 7.30 53.89
CA TYR A 914 1.82 8.71 53.73
C TYR A 914 0.37 8.73 53.26
N SER A 915 -0.58 8.83 54.20
CA SER A 915 -2.01 8.80 53.87
C SER A 915 -2.66 10.17 53.93
N ASN A 916 -3.51 10.48 52.95
CA ASN A 916 -4.30 11.71 52.90
C ASN A 916 -5.79 11.37 52.98
N PHE A 917 -6.57 12.15 53.72
CA PHE A 917 -7.99 11.94 53.93
C PHE A 917 -8.72 13.26 53.65
N ALA A 918 -9.60 13.27 52.66
CA ALA A 918 -10.51 14.37 52.42
C ALA A 918 -11.94 13.95 52.75
N ASN A 919 -12.67 14.74 53.52
CA ASN A 919 -14.12 14.61 53.61
C ASN A 919 -14.74 15.80 52.87
N LEU A 920 -15.45 15.57 51.78
CA LEU A 920 -16.07 16.61 50.96
C LEU A 920 -17.44 17.06 51.52
N ASP A 921 -18.00 16.36 52.52
CA ASP A 921 -19.21 16.78 53.23
C ASP A 921 -18.88 17.77 54.36
N SER A 922 -19.26 19.03 54.14
CA SER A 922 -19.09 20.12 55.10
C SER A 922 -19.88 19.96 56.42
N THR A 923 -20.82 19.02 56.49
CA THR A 923 -21.72 18.79 57.62
C THR A 923 -21.32 17.61 58.51
N LYS A 924 -20.24 16.89 58.20
CA LYS A 924 -19.80 15.68 58.94
C LYS A 924 -18.38 15.81 59.48
N ASN A 925 -18.02 14.93 60.43
CA ASN A 925 -16.64 14.82 60.89
C ASN A 925 -15.80 14.07 59.85
N GLY A 926 -14.53 14.43 59.69
CA GLY A 926 -13.57 13.71 58.85
C GLY A 926 -13.40 12.27 59.33
N ILE A 927 -12.99 12.11 60.59
CA ILE A 927 -12.92 10.79 61.27
C ILE A 927 -13.59 10.87 62.64
N GLU A 928 -14.55 9.98 62.88
CA GLU A 928 -15.08 9.68 64.21
C GLU A 928 -14.39 8.43 64.76
N ASN A 929 -13.60 8.61 65.83
CA ASN A 929 -12.85 7.52 66.44
C ASN A 929 -13.46 7.09 67.77
N VAL A 930 -13.81 5.80 67.89
CA VAL A 930 -14.22 5.13 69.12
C VAL A 930 -13.28 3.95 69.45
N GLY A 931 -12.46 3.52 68.48
CA GLY A 931 -11.41 2.50 68.61
C GLY A 931 -10.00 3.09 68.73
N VAL A 932 -9.02 2.45 68.10
CA VAL A 932 -7.60 2.84 68.17
C VAL A 932 -7.12 3.35 66.82
N ILE A 933 -6.47 4.52 66.80
CA ILE A 933 -5.71 5.03 65.64
C ILE A 933 -4.22 5.00 66.01
N ASN A 934 -3.40 4.32 65.21
CA ASN A 934 -1.95 4.30 65.35
C ASN A 934 -1.29 4.96 64.14
N ILE A 935 -0.54 6.03 64.38
CA ILE A 935 0.29 6.69 63.36
C ILE A 935 1.74 6.36 63.69
N ASN A 936 2.35 5.49 62.90
CA ASN A 936 3.66 4.91 63.18
C ASN A 936 4.82 5.88 62.89
N SER A 937 6.00 5.58 63.44
CA SER A 937 7.18 6.43 63.24
C SER A 937 7.58 6.47 61.77
N GLY A 938 7.82 7.67 61.23
CA GLY A 938 8.19 7.88 59.82
C GLY A 938 7.01 7.88 58.84
N THR A 939 5.78 7.87 59.34
CA THR A 939 4.54 7.87 58.54
C THR A 939 3.78 9.18 58.74
N SER A 940 2.82 9.48 57.87
CA SER A 940 1.97 10.67 58.01
C SER A 940 0.51 10.39 57.72
N LEU A 941 -0.37 11.01 58.50
CA LEU A 941 -1.79 11.12 58.22
C LEU A 941 -2.14 12.60 58.04
N THR A 942 -2.61 12.99 56.87
CA THR A 942 -3.10 14.35 56.60
C THR A 942 -4.61 14.31 56.39
N ILE A 943 -5.37 15.12 57.12
CA ILE A 943 -6.80 15.29 56.91
C ILE A 943 -7.04 16.70 56.36
N TYR A 944 -7.80 16.84 55.29
CA TYR A 944 -8.07 18.13 54.65
C TYR A 944 -9.52 18.19 54.13
N LYS A 945 -10.00 19.40 53.77
CA LYS A 945 -11.40 19.66 53.35
C LYS A 945 -12.52 19.25 54.34
N SER A 946 -12.21 18.81 55.57
CA SER A 946 -13.19 18.27 56.53
C SER A 946 -14.28 19.25 56.99
N GLY A 947 -15.52 18.77 57.15
CA GLY A 947 -16.68 19.55 57.59
C GLY A 947 -16.68 20.04 59.05
N ILE A 948 -17.32 19.30 59.97
CA ILE A 948 -17.46 19.68 61.38
C ILE A 948 -16.10 19.60 62.09
N ASN A 949 -15.55 18.41 62.32
CA ASN A 949 -14.20 18.28 62.91
C ASN A 949 -13.32 17.47 61.97
N GLY A 950 -12.03 17.77 61.91
CA GLY A 950 -11.07 16.91 61.19
C GLY A 950 -11.01 15.52 61.80
N ILE A 951 -10.79 15.45 63.11
CA ILE A 951 -10.96 14.22 63.91
C ILE A 951 -11.81 14.52 65.14
N TYR A 952 -12.79 13.66 65.40
CA TYR A 952 -13.51 13.56 66.66
C TYR A 952 -13.16 12.23 67.36
N ASN A 953 -12.25 12.29 68.32
CA ASN A 953 -11.94 11.18 69.22
C ASN A 953 -12.96 11.11 70.37
N LYS A 954 -13.92 10.19 70.28
CA LYS A 954 -15.02 10.01 71.25
C LYS A 954 -14.57 9.25 72.50
N ALA A 955 -15.44 9.23 73.51
CA ALA A 955 -15.26 8.37 74.68
C ALA A 955 -15.04 6.90 74.26
N GLY A 956 -13.92 6.31 74.67
CA GLY A 956 -13.46 4.98 74.25
C GLY A 956 -12.31 4.99 73.24
N GLY A 957 -12.16 6.08 72.47
CA GLY A 957 -11.16 6.19 71.41
C GLY A 957 -9.74 6.50 71.92
N ILE A 958 -8.73 5.91 71.30
CA ILE A 958 -7.30 6.15 71.59
C ILE A 958 -6.59 6.56 70.30
N ILE A 959 -5.85 7.67 70.33
CA ILE A 959 -4.96 8.06 69.23
C ILE A 959 -3.52 7.97 69.71
N ASN A 960 -2.71 7.14 69.05
CA ASN A 960 -1.28 7.01 69.27
C ASN A 960 -0.54 7.63 68.08
N ASN A 961 -0.07 8.87 68.22
CA ASN A 961 0.69 9.56 67.19
C ASN A 961 2.21 9.51 67.46
N ASN A 962 2.90 8.63 66.74
CA ASN A 962 4.37 8.55 66.72
C ASN A 962 4.98 9.09 65.40
N GLY A 963 4.14 9.48 64.44
CA GLY A 963 4.53 10.01 63.13
C GLY A 963 4.14 11.48 62.94
N TYR A 964 3.53 11.81 61.80
CA TYR A 964 3.04 13.15 61.48
C TYR A 964 1.53 13.16 61.27
N LEU A 965 0.77 13.69 62.23
CA LEU A 965 -0.65 13.93 62.09
C LEU A 965 -0.88 15.39 61.69
N THR A 966 -1.42 15.65 60.51
CA THR A 966 -1.79 17.00 60.05
C THR A 966 -3.30 17.08 59.83
N ILE A 967 -3.92 18.18 60.29
CA ILE A 967 -5.34 18.49 60.06
C ILE A 967 -5.42 19.90 59.45
N ASP A 968 -5.83 19.97 58.19
CA ASP A 968 -6.07 21.19 57.43
C ASP A 968 -7.56 21.56 57.44
N THR A 969 -7.84 22.80 57.86
CA THR A 969 -9.19 23.34 58.10
C THR A 969 -9.55 24.50 57.14
N ASN A 970 -8.91 24.59 55.97
CA ASN A 970 -9.16 25.63 54.97
C ASN A 970 -10.54 25.52 54.24
N ASN A 971 -11.67 25.75 54.93
CA ASN A 971 -12.97 26.31 54.48
C ASN A 971 -14.07 26.04 55.53
N PRO A 972 -14.19 26.83 56.61
CA PRO A 972 -15.16 26.52 57.68
C PRO A 972 -16.55 27.08 57.35
N VAL A 973 -17.54 26.20 57.17
CA VAL A 973 -18.94 26.60 56.93
C VAL A 973 -19.63 27.13 58.21
N ASN A 974 -19.19 26.73 59.42
CA ASN A 974 -19.57 27.36 60.69
C ASN A 974 -18.71 26.83 61.86
N GLY A 975 -17.77 27.65 62.37
CA GLY A 975 -17.29 27.60 63.78
C GLY A 975 -16.84 26.28 64.43
N ASN A 976 -16.24 25.31 63.72
CA ASN A 976 -15.87 24.01 64.30
C ASN A 976 -14.35 23.70 64.32
N VAL A 977 -14.00 22.64 65.07
CA VAL A 977 -12.68 22.39 65.68
C VAL A 977 -11.86 21.40 64.85
N GLY A 978 -10.57 21.66 64.60
CA GLY A 978 -9.70 20.73 63.87
C GLY A 978 -9.61 19.35 64.56
N LEU A 979 -9.42 19.33 65.87
CA LEU A 979 -9.36 18.10 66.69
C LEU A 979 -10.24 18.20 67.93
N LYS A 980 -11.27 17.34 68.05
CA LYS A 980 -12.10 17.21 69.25
C LYS A 980 -11.75 15.89 69.97
N ASN A 981 -11.44 15.96 71.27
CA ASN A 981 -11.02 14.81 72.07
C ASN A 981 -11.84 14.63 73.35
N GLU A 982 -12.33 13.42 73.58
CA GLU A 982 -13.05 12.98 74.79
C GLU A 982 -12.31 11.91 75.60
N ASN A 983 -11.22 11.35 75.08
CA ASN A 983 -10.48 10.28 75.74
C ASN A 983 -8.96 10.50 75.59
N ILE A 984 -8.18 9.53 75.11
CA ILE A 984 -6.72 9.56 75.19
C ILE A 984 -6.09 9.88 73.84
N ILE A 985 -5.17 10.84 73.83
CA ILE A 985 -4.23 11.09 72.74
C ILE A 985 -2.81 10.98 73.30
N ASN A 986 -2.03 10.05 72.78
CA ASN A 986 -0.61 9.90 73.06
C ASN A 986 0.19 10.45 71.87
N ASN A 987 0.83 11.60 72.03
CA ASN A 987 1.60 12.25 70.98
C ASN A 987 3.10 12.20 71.29
N THR A 988 3.85 11.34 70.60
CA THR A 988 5.32 11.32 70.62
C THR A 988 5.94 11.87 69.32
N GLY A 989 5.13 11.96 68.25
CA GLY A 989 5.50 12.51 66.94
C GLY A 989 5.18 14.01 66.79
N THR A 990 4.67 14.40 65.63
CA THR A 990 4.20 15.77 65.35
C THR A 990 2.69 15.78 65.12
N LEU A 991 1.97 16.58 65.88
CA LEU A 991 0.56 16.91 65.65
C LEU A 991 0.49 18.34 65.11
N ASN A 992 -0.10 18.54 63.94
CA ASN A 992 -0.18 19.81 63.24
C ASN A 992 -1.63 20.14 62.87
N VAL A 993 -2.12 21.32 63.21
CA VAL A 993 -3.44 21.83 62.82
C VAL A 993 -3.25 23.18 62.12
N ILE A 994 -3.69 23.28 60.87
CA ILE A 994 -3.47 24.42 59.96
C ILE A 994 -4.82 24.93 59.38
N GLY A 995 -5.00 26.24 59.15
CA GLY A 995 -6.20 26.82 58.52
C GLY A 995 -6.51 28.29 58.86
N ILE A 996 -7.70 28.81 58.51
CA ILE A 996 -8.12 30.20 58.78
C ILE A 996 -8.76 30.34 60.18
N PHE A 997 -8.07 31.03 61.09
CA PHE A 997 -8.35 31.01 62.54
C PHE A 997 -9.52 31.90 62.96
N LYS A 998 -10.67 31.31 63.35
CA LYS A 998 -11.81 32.08 63.91
C LYS A 998 -12.34 31.65 65.27
N ASN A 999 -11.83 30.58 65.91
CA ASN A 999 -11.86 30.24 67.36
C ASN A 999 -11.99 28.70 67.57
N LYS A 1000 -11.07 28.13 68.37
CA LYS A 1000 -10.95 26.72 68.83
C LYS A 1000 -10.45 25.69 67.78
N GLU A 1001 -9.13 25.51 67.73
CA GLU A 1001 -8.45 24.55 66.84
C GLU A 1001 -8.35 23.12 67.41
N VAL A 1002 -8.28 23.01 68.74
CA VAL A 1002 -8.28 21.73 69.48
C VAL A 1002 -9.23 21.88 70.67
N HIS A 1003 -10.15 20.93 70.85
CA HIS A 1003 -11.11 20.90 71.95
C HIS A 1003 -10.93 19.62 72.75
N LEU A 1004 -10.25 19.75 73.88
CA LEU A 1004 -10.12 18.70 74.88
C LEU A 1004 -11.28 18.82 75.86
N LEU A 1005 -12.14 17.80 75.93
CA LEU A 1005 -13.26 17.77 76.86
C LEU A 1005 -12.79 17.39 78.27
N GLU A 1006 -13.55 17.82 79.28
CA GLU A 1006 -13.23 17.56 80.68
C GLU A 1006 -13.11 16.04 80.93
N GLY A 1007 -11.97 15.61 81.46
CA GLY A 1007 -11.66 14.19 81.68
C GLY A 1007 -10.86 13.51 80.56
N SER A 1008 -10.65 14.17 79.42
CA SER A 1008 -9.76 13.68 78.35
C SER A 1008 -8.27 13.87 78.69
N GLN A 1009 -7.39 13.11 78.03
CA GLN A 1009 -5.93 13.15 78.22
C GLN A 1009 -5.22 13.45 76.89
N LEU A 1010 -4.26 14.37 76.93
CA LEU A 1010 -3.31 14.62 75.85
C LEU A 1010 -1.88 14.42 76.39
N ASN A 1011 -1.38 13.20 76.28
CA ASN A 1011 -0.03 12.84 76.71
C ASN A 1011 0.97 13.23 75.63
N ASN A 1012 1.58 14.42 75.74
CA ASN A 1012 2.50 14.93 74.73
C ASN A 1012 3.97 14.85 75.16
N THR A 1013 4.76 14.06 74.43
CA THR A 1013 6.23 14.08 74.45
C THR A 1013 6.85 14.50 73.11
N GLY A 1014 6.01 14.76 72.10
CA GLY A 1014 6.40 15.23 70.78
C GLY A 1014 6.14 16.72 70.55
N ASN A 1015 5.96 17.09 69.28
CA ASN A 1015 5.71 18.47 68.84
C ASN A 1015 4.21 18.69 68.56
N ILE A 1016 3.68 19.82 69.01
CA ILE A 1016 2.33 20.28 68.65
C ILE A 1016 2.44 21.61 67.91
N LYS A 1017 1.87 21.68 66.71
CA LYS A 1017 1.79 22.87 65.87
C LYS A 1017 0.33 23.23 65.64
N ILE A 1018 -0.07 24.42 66.04
CA ILE A 1018 -1.45 24.89 65.99
C ILE A 1018 -1.40 26.32 65.46
N GLY A 1019 -1.94 26.53 64.27
CA GLY A 1019 -2.04 27.85 63.64
C GLY A 1019 -0.73 28.60 63.46
N GLY A 1020 0.32 27.88 63.07
CA GLY A 1020 1.68 28.42 62.91
C GLY A 1020 2.45 28.63 64.22
N ARG A 1021 1.85 28.35 65.38
CA ARG A 1021 2.54 28.33 66.68
C ARG A 1021 3.02 26.91 67.00
N SER A 1022 4.27 26.79 67.42
CA SER A 1022 4.86 25.50 67.84
C SER A 1022 4.98 25.44 69.35
N TRP A 1023 4.61 24.31 69.94
CA TRP A 1023 4.74 23.98 71.36
C TRP A 1023 5.61 22.73 71.47
N ASN A 1024 6.79 22.88 72.06
CA ASN A 1024 7.76 21.80 72.25
C ASN A 1024 7.98 21.61 73.76
N GLU A 1025 7.90 20.35 74.20
CA GLU A 1025 8.18 19.83 75.56
C GLU A 1025 7.42 20.44 76.76
N GLY A 1026 6.62 19.60 77.42
CA GLY A 1026 6.39 19.66 78.88
C GLY A 1026 4.98 20.02 79.38
N GLY A 1027 4.07 19.04 79.46
CA GLY A 1027 2.83 19.12 80.27
C GLY A 1027 1.68 18.26 79.74
N ASN A 1028 0.87 17.70 80.66
CA ASN A 1028 -0.42 17.05 80.37
C ASN A 1028 -1.50 18.07 79.98
#